data_AF-A0A2E7CP79-F1
#
_entry.id   AF-A0A2E7CP79-F1
#
_cell.length_a   1.000
_cell.length_b   1.000
_cell.length_c   1.000
_cell.angle_alpha   90.00
_cell.angle_beta   90.00
_cell.angle_gamma   90.00
#
_symmetry.space_group_name_H-M   'P 1'
#
loop_
_entity.id
_entity.type
_entity.pdbx_description
1 polymer ?
#
loop_
_entity_poly.entity_id
_entity_poly.type
_entity_poly.pdbx_seq_one_letter_code
_entity_poly.pdbx_strand_id
1 'polypeptide(L)'
;MSKSPNSHHKAKNNRLDQMRNGFERAIHILGRGFLEHTQNTSLHDALKNRTLSETHYYHQLLLLVFRFSFLFIAEDTDQLQQSHATDEMKSTYREKYALSRIKTLSTDTKFNNDKNLWKSICDLMDKLSKGDETLCLPALGSTLWHPKSCSMLMKSECDNQHIRNAIHALDMDWKLLTSNDIGAIYESLMELNPQINCNSPHFVLSVQKGNERKSTGSYYTPSVLIETLLQSVLDPIIDRTIVNKNPIEAQTALLELSICDPSCGAGHFLIAAARRMAQKLAQIQTGNAKPTPQATQKALNKVIESCIFGVDLNPIAVELCKMALWMETNEPGKPLSFLDGNIQHGNALLGVRPSQILEGIKTEYFTTIKGFDNNKIANAIRAQNRRELKGTLSLLFQDSNLPEENIATMHQELFDVCTEIPTILNNEHNTRCSQEQLTADTLIASTVWPKLSSHWELLAPTQNTWSSIHNGETNSNLEKIVAFLKSRYSFFHWHLAFPTVMSKGGFDAIIGNPPYLDSEFLKKNHPYQRQALSVLYSSTNGNWDIYIPFTELSVQLLKENGRQGLVTPNKILGSDYAASLQNKVLLQNRLCEVHDFSMQSLFEGAKVAVVIVVTEKGRPKENHKVQYLQYERGNQVSKKAQGVISQLRLLPDGYISFPLTCSEPSLLGWLQHDHRIIDAADCSDGATTGEAYRIQSIVKDGDADDVNNTDVIKIVNTGTVDPFELLWGSKQISYLGYKGFFPIIDAQTFKKDFEQRYKQATTTKIIMAGMSARLEAAVAPPFFLCGKSAVLIQPKANICPYALTTLLNSQAYINLYIGLFAMRGMSGKSFNIGPRQIEQLPLPPLSLLTTSTESAVAEFNQSRNFVKASKAPHYLSLLGKVLHAEQNKDIQAKIQKIAETFIRTLMHT
;
A
#
# COMPACT_ATOMS: atom_id res chain seq x y z
N MET A 1 35.48 5.42 28.73
CA MET A 1 35.57 5.57 27.26
C MET A 1 34.29 5.02 26.63
N SER A 2 33.26 5.85 26.52
CA SER A 2 31.98 5.49 25.88
C SER A 2 32.11 5.66 24.36
N LYS A 3 32.16 4.55 23.62
CA LYS A 3 32.14 4.59 22.15
C LYS A 3 30.82 5.19 21.67
N SER A 4 30.90 6.14 20.74
CA SER A 4 29.72 6.85 20.19
C SER A 4 28.75 5.88 19.52
N PRO A 5 27.43 6.10 19.58
CA PRO A 5 26.42 5.26 18.93
C PRO A 5 26.64 5.08 17.41
N ASN A 6 27.33 6.02 16.75
CA ASN A 6 27.67 5.93 15.33
C ASN A 6 28.66 4.80 14.97
N SER A 7 29.51 4.34 15.89
CA SER A 7 30.45 3.23 15.58
C SER A 7 29.78 1.87 15.58
N HIS A 8 28.74 1.68 16.41
CA HIS A 8 27.99 0.42 16.46
C HIS A 8 27.06 0.25 15.25
N HIS A 9 26.41 1.32 14.78
CA HIS A 9 25.60 1.29 13.57
C HIS A 9 26.43 0.98 12.32
N LYS A 10 27.62 1.59 12.20
CA LYS A 10 28.52 1.36 11.05
C LYS A 10 29.09 -0.07 11.01
N ALA A 11 29.41 -0.63 12.17
CA ALA A 11 29.86 -2.02 12.29
C ALA A 11 28.73 -3.03 12.00
N LYS A 12 27.49 -2.74 12.43
CA LYS A 12 26.32 -3.59 12.16
C LYS A 12 25.98 -3.65 10.66
N ASN A 13 25.97 -2.50 9.98
CA ASN A 13 25.70 -2.46 8.53
C ASN A 13 26.77 -3.22 7.73
N ASN A 14 28.06 -3.04 8.06
CA ASN A 14 29.15 -3.74 7.38
C ASN A 14 29.05 -5.27 7.53
N ARG A 15 28.54 -5.76 8.67
CA ARG A 15 28.32 -7.19 8.91
C ARG A 15 27.14 -7.74 8.10
N LEU A 16 26.01 -7.04 8.07
CA LEU A 16 24.86 -7.42 7.25
C LEU A 16 25.22 -7.48 5.76
N ASP A 17 26.02 -6.53 5.28
CA ASP A 17 26.52 -6.53 3.90
C ASP A 17 27.44 -7.73 3.61
N GLN A 18 28.38 -8.04 4.51
CA GLN A 18 29.22 -9.24 4.40
C GLN A 18 28.40 -10.52 4.35
N MET A 19 27.34 -10.60 5.16
CA MET A 19 26.45 -11.74 5.21
C MET A 19 25.62 -11.88 3.93
N ARG A 20 25.01 -10.80 3.46
CA ARG A 20 24.31 -10.76 2.18
C ARG A 20 25.20 -11.28 1.06
N ASN A 21 26.44 -10.80 0.99
CA ASN A 21 27.43 -11.25 0.01
C ASN A 21 27.79 -12.74 0.18
N GLY A 22 27.78 -13.28 1.41
CA GLY A 22 27.94 -14.70 1.68
C GLY A 22 26.82 -15.54 1.10
N PHE A 23 25.56 -15.15 1.35
CA PHE A 23 24.38 -15.81 0.81
C PHE A 23 24.34 -15.77 -0.72
N GLU A 24 24.55 -14.59 -1.31
CA GLU A 24 24.57 -14.42 -2.77
C GLU A 24 25.63 -15.31 -3.43
N ARG A 25 26.84 -15.35 -2.87
CA ARG A 25 27.91 -16.24 -3.33
C ARG A 25 27.54 -17.71 -3.19
N ALA A 26 26.94 -18.12 -2.08
CA ALA A 26 26.53 -19.50 -1.86
C ALA A 26 25.48 -19.94 -2.90
N ILE A 27 24.48 -19.09 -3.17
CA ILE A 27 23.46 -19.36 -4.19
C ILE A 27 24.09 -19.45 -5.57
N HIS A 28 25.00 -18.54 -5.91
CA HIS A 28 25.71 -18.56 -7.19
C HIS A 28 26.53 -19.85 -7.36
N ILE A 29 27.28 -20.26 -6.33
CA ILE A 29 28.11 -21.48 -6.35
C ILE A 29 27.25 -22.73 -6.52
N LEU A 30 26.15 -22.84 -5.77
CA LEU A 30 25.24 -23.99 -5.85
C LEU A 30 24.51 -24.02 -7.19
N GLY A 31 23.98 -22.88 -7.64
CA GLY A 31 23.29 -22.77 -8.93
C GLY A 31 24.17 -23.20 -10.09
N ARG A 32 25.44 -22.79 -10.08
CA ARG A 32 26.44 -23.27 -11.05
C ARG A 32 26.73 -24.76 -10.86
N GLY A 33 26.98 -25.21 -9.64
CA GLY A 33 27.38 -26.60 -9.36
C GLY A 33 26.36 -27.65 -9.80
N PHE A 34 25.06 -27.38 -9.61
CA PHE A 34 24.01 -28.28 -10.11
C PHE A 34 23.89 -28.24 -11.64
N LEU A 35 24.16 -27.11 -12.30
CA LEU A 35 24.13 -27.01 -13.75
C LEU A 35 25.37 -27.62 -14.43
N GLU A 36 26.53 -27.60 -13.78
CA GLU A 36 27.78 -28.18 -14.32
C GLU A 36 27.80 -29.71 -14.26
N HIS A 37 27.07 -30.31 -13.32
CA HIS A 37 27.14 -31.74 -13.09
C HIS A 37 26.49 -32.54 -14.25
N THR A 38 27.26 -33.41 -14.89
CA THR A 38 26.88 -34.09 -16.14
C THR A 38 25.72 -35.09 -15.99
N GLN A 39 25.48 -35.59 -14.77
CA GLN A 39 24.37 -36.52 -14.50
C GLN A 39 23.00 -35.84 -14.33
N ASN A 40 22.94 -34.50 -14.32
CA ASN A 40 21.70 -33.75 -14.07
C ASN A 40 20.86 -33.50 -15.32
N THR A 41 20.77 -34.49 -16.21
CA THR A 41 20.03 -34.37 -17.48
C THR A 41 18.57 -33.97 -17.27
N SER A 42 17.92 -34.51 -16.24
CA SER A 42 16.53 -34.15 -15.90
C SER A 42 16.34 -32.68 -15.51
N LEU A 43 17.31 -32.06 -14.81
CA LEU A 43 17.30 -30.64 -14.48
C LEU A 43 17.50 -29.80 -15.75
N HIS A 44 18.46 -30.18 -16.60
CA HIS A 44 18.73 -29.49 -17.86
C HIS A 44 17.51 -29.55 -18.79
N ASP A 45 16.90 -30.72 -18.94
CA ASP A 45 15.70 -30.91 -19.75
C ASP A 45 14.52 -30.10 -19.20
N ALA A 46 14.36 -30.04 -17.88
CA ALA A 46 13.28 -29.26 -17.26
C ALA A 46 13.43 -27.74 -17.49
N LEU A 47 14.65 -27.22 -17.40
CA LEU A 47 14.95 -25.81 -17.69
C LEU A 47 14.83 -25.51 -19.19
N LYS A 48 15.34 -26.39 -20.05
CA LYS A 48 15.30 -26.24 -21.51
C LYS A 48 13.87 -26.28 -22.05
N ASN A 49 13.05 -27.19 -21.53
CA ASN A 49 11.64 -27.34 -21.92
C ASN A 49 10.71 -26.38 -21.15
N ARG A 50 11.25 -25.52 -20.28
CA ARG A 50 10.51 -24.57 -19.43
C ARG A 50 9.45 -25.22 -18.51
N THR A 51 9.58 -26.51 -18.20
CA THR A 51 8.78 -27.15 -17.16
C THR A 51 9.24 -26.73 -15.77
N LEU A 52 10.49 -26.26 -15.64
CA LEU A 52 11.00 -25.50 -14.51
C LEU A 52 11.45 -24.12 -15.00
N SER A 53 10.84 -23.05 -14.49
CA SER A 53 11.29 -21.69 -14.79
C SER A 53 12.58 -21.34 -14.03
N GLU A 54 13.36 -20.40 -14.54
CA GLU A 54 14.57 -19.87 -13.87
C GLU A 54 14.29 -19.35 -12.46
N THR A 55 13.16 -18.65 -12.27
CA THR A 55 12.72 -18.13 -10.96
C THR A 55 12.42 -19.26 -9.97
N HIS A 56 11.68 -20.30 -10.38
CA HIS A 56 11.44 -21.48 -9.55
C HIS A 56 12.73 -22.22 -9.19
N TYR A 57 13.70 -22.32 -10.10
CA TYR A 57 15.01 -22.91 -9.79
C TYR A 57 15.75 -22.07 -8.75
N TYR A 58 15.79 -20.76 -8.92
CA TYR A 58 16.36 -19.82 -7.93
C TYR A 58 15.67 -19.93 -6.57
N HIS A 59 14.34 -20.04 -6.51
CA HIS A 59 13.61 -20.26 -5.26
C HIS A 59 14.02 -21.57 -4.56
N GLN A 60 14.27 -22.66 -5.29
CA GLN A 60 14.76 -23.91 -4.68
C GLN A 60 16.16 -23.74 -4.08
N LEU A 61 17.07 -23.01 -4.76
CA LEU A 61 18.40 -22.70 -4.25
C LEU A 61 18.33 -21.81 -3.00
N LEU A 62 17.43 -20.83 -3.01
CA LEU A 62 17.21 -19.92 -1.89
C LEU A 62 16.71 -20.68 -0.66
N LEU A 63 15.71 -21.56 -0.82
CA LEU A 63 15.25 -22.46 0.24
C LEU A 63 16.36 -23.38 0.75
N LEU A 64 17.23 -23.90 -0.13
CA LEU A 64 18.36 -24.75 0.26
C LEU A 64 19.37 -23.99 1.14
N VAL A 65 19.75 -22.77 0.75
CA VAL A 65 20.64 -21.92 1.55
C VAL A 65 19.99 -21.54 2.88
N PHE A 66 18.66 -21.38 2.94
CA PHE A 66 17.94 -21.19 4.19
C PHE A 66 17.93 -22.42 5.08
N ARG A 67 17.77 -23.62 4.52
CA ARG A 67 17.94 -24.87 5.30
C ARG A 67 19.34 -24.94 5.89
N PHE A 68 20.38 -24.58 5.15
CA PHE A 68 21.75 -24.53 5.68
C PHE A 68 21.87 -23.53 6.81
N SER A 69 21.33 -22.32 6.63
CA SER A 69 21.33 -21.27 7.64
C SER A 69 20.61 -21.71 8.93
N PHE A 70 19.44 -22.34 8.79
CA PHE A 70 18.71 -22.92 9.91
C PHE A 70 19.54 -23.95 10.65
N LEU A 71 20.19 -24.87 9.93
CA LEU A 71 21.02 -25.91 10.54
C LEU A 71 22.22 -25.32 11.26
N PHE A 72 22.92 -24.34 10.68
CA PHE A 72 24.02 -23.68 11.38
C PHE A 72 23.56 -23.03 12.68
N ILE A 73 22.41 -22.36 12.67
CA ILE A 73 21.83 -21.74 13.88
C ILE A 73 21.47 -22.81 14.91
N ALA A 74 20.76 -23.87 14.49
CA ALA A 74 20.32 -24.94 15.38
C ALA A 74 21.50 -25.77 15.94
N GLU A 75 22.56 -25.96 15.16
CA GLU A 75 23.80 -26.63 15.57
C GLU A 75 24.61 -25.77 16.54
N ASP A 76 24.80 -24.47 16.25
CA ASP A 76 25.57 -23.55 17.12
C ASP A 76 24.88 -23.29 18.47
N THR A 77 23.56 -23.44 18.52
CA THR A 77 22.73 -23.25 19.72
C THR A 77 22.36 -24.56 20.42
N ASP A 78 22.76 -25.73 19.89
CA ASP A 78 22.40 -27.08 20.37
C ASP A 78 20.87 -27.30 20.50
N GLN A 79 20.09 -26.70 19.61
CA GLN A 79 18.62 -26.74 19.63
C GLN A 79 18.00 -27.81 18.71
N LEU A 80 18.79 -28.44 17.85
CA LEU A 80 18.24 -29.34 16.82
C LEU A 80 17.68 -30.66 17.39
N GLN A 81 18.39 -31.27 18.34
CA GLN A 81 18.02 -32.57 18.91
C GLN A 81 17.03 -32.41 20.06
N GLN A 82 16.19 -33.43 20.28
CA GLN A 82 15.21 -33.41 21.37
C GLN A 82 15.88 -33.49 22.74
N SER A 83 15.19 -33.02 23.77
CA SER A 83 15.74 -32.85 25.12
C SER A 83 16.26 -34.13 25.79
N HIS A 84 15.86 -35.31 25.30
CA HIS A 84 16.28 -36.62 25.83
C HIS A 84 17.41 -37.28 25.03
N ALA A 85 18.03 -36.56 24.08
CA ALA A 85 19.17 -37.07 23.30
C ALA A 85 20.36 -37.41 24.21
N THR A 86 20.92 -38.62 24.05
CA THR A 86 22.13 -39.04 24.77
C THR A 86 23.38 -38.39 24.16
N ASP A 87 24.47 -38.27 24.94
CA ASP A 87 25.73 -37.71 24.44
C ASP A 87 26.29 -38.50 23.24
N GLU A 88 26.08 -39.82 23.19
CA GLU A 88 26.44 -40.67 22.06
C GLU A 88 25.68 -40.31 20.78
N MET A 89 24.36 -40.05 20.89
CA MET A 89 23.54 -39.61 19.76
C MET A 89 23.97 -38.22 19.27
N LYS A 90 24.28 -37.30 20.19
CA LYS A 90 24.81 -35.97 19.86
C LYS A 90 26.16 -36.04 19.15
N SER A 91 27.09 -36.86 19.66
CA SER A 91 28.40 -37.07 19.03
C SER A 91 28.25 -37.68 17.64
N THR A 92 27.39 -38.70 17.49
CA THR A 92 27.11 -39.35 16.22
C THR A 92 26.59 -38.36 15.18
N TYR A 93 25.65 -37.50 15.56
CA TYR A 93 25.16 -36.44 14.67
C TYR A 93 26.27 -35.47 14.26
N ARG A 94 27.02 -34.92 15.24
CA ARG A 94 28.11 -33.96 14.99
C ARG A 94 29.22 -34.52 14.10
N GLU A 95 29.57 -35.79 14.29
CA GLU A 95 30.66 -36.44 13.56
C GLU A 95 30.26 -36.94 12.17
N LYS A 96 28.98 -37.26 11.94
CA LYS A 96 28.55 -37.90 10.68
C LYS A 96 27.69 -37.01 9.79
N TYR A 97 26.86 -36.14 10.38
CA TYR A 97 25.78 -35.44 9.68
C TYR A 97 25.87 -33.92 9.73
N ALA A 98 26.37 -33.34 10.82
CA ALA A 98 26.36 -31.89 11.03
C ALA A 98 27.03 -31.12 9.89
N LEU A 99 26.41 -30.01 9.48
CA LEU A 99 26.95 -29.13 8.44
C LEU A 99 28.21 -28.40 8.94
N SER A 100 28.28 -28.09 10.22
CA SER A 100 29.48 -27.57 10.90
C SER A 100 30.71 -28.48 10.74
N ARG A 101 30.52 -29.80 10.54
CA ARG A 101 31.62 -30.70 10.16
C ARG A 101 32.18 -30.35 8.79
N ILE A 102 31.30 -30.14 7.81
CA ILE A 102 31.70 -29.80 6.43
C ILE A 102 32.42 -28.45 6.39
N LYS A 103 32.02 -27.51 7.25
CA LYS A 103 32.74 -26.25 7.49
C LYS A 103 34.21 -26.49 7.88
N THR A 104 34.45 -27.37 8.85
CA THR A 104 35.80 -27.75 9.30
C THR A 104 36.60 -28.50 8.22
N LEU A 105 35.92 -29.30 7.40
CA LEU A 105 36.53 -30.01 6.27
C LEU A 105 36.82 -29.13 5.05
N SER A 106 36.13 -27.99 4.91
CA SER A 106 36.37 -27.03 3.82
C SER A 106 37.74 -26.36 3.92
N THR A 107 38.32 -26.30 5.12
CA THR A 107 39.66 -25.77 5.38
C THR A 107 40.79 -26.81 5.26
N ASP A 108 40.45 -28.10 5.17
CA ASP A 108 41.44 -29.18 5.07
C ASP A 108 41.68 -29.59 3.61
N THR A 109 42.89 -29.29 3.11
CA THR A 109 43.32 -29.62 1.74
C THR A 109 43.56 -31.11 1.52
N LYS A 110 43.62 -31.92 2.58
CA LYS A 110 43.88 -33.38 2.52
C LYS A 110 42.61 -34.24 2.64
N PHE A 111 41.42 -33.63 2.76
CA PHE A 111 40.19 -34.39 2.90
C PHE A 111 39.91 -35.24 1.66
N ASN A 112 39.74 -36.55 1.86
CA ASN A 112 39.58 -37.52 0.80
C ASN A 112 38.19 -37.38 0.13
N ASN A 113 38.16 -37.22 -1.19
CA ASN A 113 36.98 -36.83 -1.97
C ASN A 113 35.96 -37.97 -2.20
N ASP A 114 36.19 -39.16 -1.62
CA ASP A 114 35.48 -40.40 -1.96
C ASP A 114 34.01 -40.45 -1.47
N LYS A 115 33.61 -39.62 -0.49
CA LYS A 115 32.22 -39.57 0.01
C LYS A 115 31.46 -38.42 -0.63
N ASN A 116 30.33 -38.71 -1.27
CA ASN A 116 29.43 -37.70 -1.84
C ASN A 116 28.75 -36.90 -0.71
N LEU A 117 29.21 -35.66 -0.50
CA LEU A 117 28.72 -34.75 0.54
C LEU A 117 27.27 -34.35 0.29
N TRP A 118 26.89 -34.11 -0.96
CA TRP A 118 25.51 -33.77 -1.32
C TRP A 118 24.54 -34.88 -0.93
N LYS A 119 24.90 -36.14 -1.17
CA LYS A 119 24.07 -37.28 -0.77
C LYS A 119 23.89 -37.38 0.75
N SER A 120 24.96 -37.08 1.51
CA SER A 120 24.89 -36.99 2.97
C SER A 120 23.97 -35.87 3.46
N ILE A 121 23.99 -34.71 2.78
CA ILE A 121 23.06 -33.60 3.08
C ILE A 121 21.63 -34.04 2.75
N CYS A 122 21.39 -34.68 1.60
CA CYS A 122 20.08 -35.18 1.22
C CYS A 122 19.52 -36.18 2.25
N ASP A 123 20.36 -37.09 2.76
CA ASP A 123 19.97 -38.04 3.82
C ASP A 123 19.57 -37.32 5.11
N LEU A 124 20.36 -36.33 5.55
CA LEU A 124 20.01 -35.49 6.71
C LEU A 124 18.67 -34.76 6.50
N MET A 125 18.45 -34.20 5.32
CA MET A 125 17.21 -33.46 5.01
C MET A 125 15.99 -34.40 5.02
N ASP A 126 16.12 -35.64 4.53
CA ASP A 126 15.04 -36.63 4.60
C ASP A 126 14.74 -37.03 6.05
N LYS A 127 15.77 -37.25 6.87
CA LYS A 127 15.65 -37.51 8.30
C LYS A 127 14.97 -36.36 9.04
N LEU A 128 15.32 -35.11 8.75
CA LEU A 128 14.67 -33.94 9.36
C LEU A 128 13.23 -33.72 8.87
N SER A 129 12.91 -34.17 7.65
CA SER A 129 11.55 -34.12 7.13
C SER A 129 10.62 -35.13 7.81
N LYS A 130 11.12 -36.32 8.16
CA LYS A 130 10.32 -37.43 8.73
C LYS A 130 10.47 -37.59 10.24
N GLY A 131 11.54 -37.05 10.81
CA GLY A 131 12.04 -37.39 12.14
C GLY A 131 12.95 -38.62 12.08
N ASP A 132 13.89 -38.71 13.02
CA ASP A 132 14.79 -39.87 13.18
C ASP A 132 15.07 -40.10 14.68
N GLU A 133 14.52 -41.18 15.22
CA GLU A 133 14.69 -41.56 16.63
C GLU A 133 16.14 -41.94 16.97
N THR A 134 16.89 -42.51 16.01
CA THR A 134 18.27 -42.97 16.24
C THR A 134 19.24 -41.81 16.50
N LEU A 135 18.94 -40.65 15.93
CA LEU A 135 19.69 -39.41 16.13
C LEU A 135 18.95 -38.41 17.04
N CYS A 136 17.80 -38.80 17.57
CA CYS A 136 16.93 -37.95 18.38
C CYS A 136 16.56 -36.63 17.66
N LEU A 137 16.32 -36.71 16.34
CA LEU A 137 15.94 -35.59 15.49
C LEU A 137 14.41 -35.51 15.36
N PRO A 138 13.81 -34.33 15.59
CA PRO A 138 12.38 -34.15 15.38
C PRO A 138 12.04 -34.11 13.88
N ALA A 139 10.80 -34.44 13.54
CA ALA A 139 10.23 -34.08 12.25
C ALA A 139 9.96 -32.57 12.25
N LEU A 140 10.82 -31.77 11.61
CA LEU A 140 10.72 -30.31 11.67
C LEU A 140 9.44 -29.78 11.02
N GLY A 141 8.89 -30.50 10.03
CA GLY A 141 7.65 -30.11 9.35
C GLY A 141 7.76 -28.79 8.57
N SER A 142 6.64 -28.09 8.37
CA SER A 142 6.55 -26.86 7.57
C SER A 142 6.90 -27.03 6.08
N THR A 143 6.65 -26.00 5.27
CA THR A 143 6.99 -26.01 3.84
C THR A 143 8.51 -26.05 3.62
N LEU A 144 9.29 -25.44 4.51
CA LEU A 144 10.75 -25.39 4.41
C LEU A 144 11.37 -26.79 4.35
N TRP A 145 10.87 -27.77 5.09
CA TRP A 145 11.42 -29.14 5.14
C TRP A 145 10.66 -30.15 4.29
N HIS A 146 9.54 -29.74 3.68
CA HIS A 146 8.74 -30.64 2.86
C HIS A 146 9.53 -31.15 1.63
N PRO A 147 9.45 -32.45 1.28
CA PRO A 147 10.26 -33.02 0.18
C PRO A 147 9.99 -32.41 -1.20
N LYS A 148 8.77 -31.87 -1.41
CA LYS A 148 8.40 -31.24 -2.69
C LYS A 148 9.07 -29.88 -2.92
N SER A 149 9.46 -29.16 -1.86
CA SER A 149 9.90 -27.75 -1.93
C SER A 149 11.23 -27.55 -2.67
N CYS A 150 12.12 -28.55 -2.63
CA CYS A 150 13.39 -28.57 -3.39
C CYS A 150 13.48 -29.81 -4.28
N SER A 151 12.34 -30.29 -4.79
CA SER A 151 12.25 -31.61 -5.43
C SER A 151 13.19 -31.83 -6.61
N MET A 152 13.53 -30.79 -7.38
CA MET A 152 14.46 -30.92 -8.49
C MET A 152 15.90 -31.01 -7.99
N LEU A 153 16.29 -30.15 -7.04
CA LEU A 153 17.62 -30.18 -6.44
C LEU A 153 17.89 -31.50 -5.70
N MET A 154 16.91 -32.01 -4.94
CA MET A 154 17.05 -33.26 -4.18
C MET A 154 17.20 -34.51 -5.08
N LYS A 155 16.80 -34.43 -6.35
CA LYS A 155 16.97 -35.47 -7.38
C LYS A 155 18.23 -35.27 -8.23
N SER A 156 18.89 -34.13 -8.08
CA SER A 156 20.11 -33.77 -8.80
C SER A 156 21.35 -34.14 -7.98
N GLU A 157 22.49 -34.21 -8.64
CA GLU A 157 23.82 -34.42 -8.06
C GLU A 157 24.63 -33.12 -8.06
N CYS A 158 25.57 -32.97 -7.13
CA CYS A 158 26.42 -31.78 -7.04
C CYS A 158 27.82 -32.17 -6.53
N ASP A 159 28.85 -31.66 -7.20
CA ASP A 159 30.23 -31.96 -6.81
C ASP A 159 30.57 -31.43 -5.42
N ASN A 160 31.35 -32.23 -4.69
CA ASN A 160 31.84 -31.87 -3.36
C ASN A 160 32.52 -30.50 -3.30
N GLN A 161 33.21 -30.08 -4.38
CA GLN A 161 33.86 -28.78 -4.44
C GLN A 161 32.86 -27.62 -4.34
N HIS A 162 31.75 -27.71 -5.06
CA HIS A 162 30.69 -26.70 -5.03
C HIS A 162 30.03 -26.64 -3.65
N ILE A 163 29.73 -27.80 -3.06
CA ILE A 163 29.15 -27.89 -1.71
C ILE A 163 30.07 -27.25 -0.66
N ARG A 164 31.37 -27.60 -0.66
CA ARG A 164 32.34 -27.01 0.29
C ARG A 164 32.47 -25.51 0.11
N ASN A 165 32.58 -25.03 -1.13
CA ASN A 165 32.70 -23.60 -1.42
C ASN A 165 31.45 -22.83 -1.00
N ALA A 166 30.25 -23.39 -1.21
CA ALA A 166 29.00 -22.77 -0.79
C ALA A 166 28.89 -22.71 0.75
N ILE A 167 29.23 -23.78 1.45
CA ILE A 167 29.25 -23.83 2.93
C ILE A 167 30.30 -22.85 3.48
N HIS A 168 31.47 -22.75 2.85
CA HIS A 168 32.50 -21.77 3.23
C HIS A 168 32.05 -20.33 2.98
N ALA A 169 31.29 -20.05 1.91
CA ALA A 169 30.70 -18.74 1.67
C ALA A 169 29.68 -18.33 2.77
N LEU A 170 29.10 -19.33 3.45
CA LEU A 170 28.22 -19.18 4.60
C LEU A 170 28.97 -19.29 5.95
N ASP A 171 30.30 -19.33 5.95
CA ASP A 171 31.10 -19.35 7.17
C ASP A 171 31.01 -18.00 7.88
N MET A 172 30.22 -17.99 8.95
CA MET A 172 30.05 -16.83 9.83
C MET A 172 29.74 -17.27 11.25
N ASP A 173 29.78 -16.32 12.17
CA ASP A 173 29.31 -16.51 13.55
C ASP A 173 27.79 -16.35 13.59
N TRP A 174 27.09 -17.50 13.55
CA TRP A 174 25.63 -17.57 13.55
C TRP A 174 25.03 -17.27 14.93
N LYS A 175 25.80 -17.34 16.02
CA LYS A 175 25.33 -17.02 17.38
C LYS A 175 25.04 -15.53 17.58
N LEU A 176 25.76 -14.69 16.84
CA LEU A 176 25.62 -13.25 16.91
C LEU A 176 24.48 -12.70 16.04
N LEU A 177 23.73 -13.57 15.37
CA LEU A 177 22.70 -13.18 14.44
C LEU A 177 21.33 -13.06 15.13
N THR A 178 20.61 -11.98 14.83
CA THR A 178 19.26 -11.78 15.34
C THR A 178 18.21 -12.21 14.31
N SER A 179 17.04 -12.60 14.77
CA SER A 179 15.87 -12.89 13.93
C SER A 179 15.57 -11.79 12.90
N ASN A 180 15.80 -10.52 13.28
CA ASN A 180 15.64 -9.37 12.39
C ASN A 180 16.63 -9.34 11.21
N ASP A 181 17.86 -9.85 11.41
CA ASP A 181 18.93 -9.79 10.42
C ASP A 181 18.68 -10.78 9.27
N ILE A 182 18.13 -11.98 9.55
CA ILE A 182 17.73 -12.96 8.52
C ILE A 182 16.67 -12.38 7.58
N GLY A 183 15.65 -11.73 8.14
CA GLY A 183 14.57 -11.13 7.37
C GLY A 183 15.11 -10.08 6.39
N ALA A 184 16.01 -9.21 6.86
CA ALA A 184 16.63 -8.18 6.03
C ALA A 184 17.50 -8.77 4.90
N ILE A 185 18.26 -9.83 5.18
CA ILE A 185 19.06 -10.52 4.16
C ILE A 185 18.15 -11.10 3.09
N TYR A 186 17.05 -11.76 3.48
CA TYR A 186 16.13 -12.34 2.52
C TYR A 186 15.50 -11.31 1.58
N GLU A 187 14.96 -10.23 2.12
CA GLU A 187 14.34 -9.18 1.30
C GLU A 187 15.33 -8.67 0.25
N SER A 188 16.61 -8.54 0.62
CA SER A 188 17.66 -8.11 -0.30
C SER A 188 18.04 -9.15 -1.37
N LEU A 189 17.83 -10.45 -1.11
CA LEU A 189 18.08 -11.53 -2.06
C LEU A 189 16.92 -11.69 -3.04
N MET A 190 15.69 -11.36 -2.63
CA MET A 190 14.53 -11.38 -3.52
C MET A 190 14.60 -10.32 -4.63
N GLU A 191 15.43 -9.28 -4.46
CA GLU A 191 15.71 -8.29 -5.52
C GLU A 191 16.59 -8.84 -6.67
N LEU A 192 17.13 -10.06 -6.52
CA LEU A 192 18.05 -10.65 -7.49
C LEU A 192 17.29 -11.54 -8.48
N ASN A 193 17.52 -11.30 -9.76
CA ASN A 193 16.97 -12.13 -10.83
C ASN A 193 18.03 -13.12 -11.34
N PRO A 194 17.70 -14.42 -11.43
CA PRO A 194 18.59 -15.41 -12.03
C PRO A 194 18.65 -15.21 -13.53
N GLN A 195 19.85 -15.35 -14.10
CA GLN A 195 20.08 -15.51 -15.52
C GLN A 195 20.75 -16.85 -15.75
N ILE A 196 20.02 -17.75 -16.40
CA ILE A 196 20.50 -19.10 -16.70
C ILE A 196 20.72 -19.22 -18.20
N ASN A 197 21.92 -19.62 -18.60
CA ASN A 197 22.13 -20.09 -19.97
C ASN A 197 21.90 -21.61 -19.98
N CYS A 198 21.00 -22.12 -20.82
CA CYS A 198 20.79 -23.58 -20.90
C CYS A 198 21.86 -24.29 -21.74
N ASN A 199 22.66 -23.55 -22.52
CA ASN A 199 23.68 -24.09 -23.43
C ASN A 199 25.10 -23.99 -22.85
N SER A 200 25.30 -23.28 -21.74
CA SER A 200 26.54 -23.23 -20.96
C SER A 200 26.17 -23.25 -19.48
N PRO A 201 26.97 -23.83 -18.58
CA PRO A 201 26.61 -23.91 -17.15
C PRO A 201 26.82 -22.56 -16.45
N HIS A 202 26.16 -21.53 -16.95
CA HIS A 202 26.29 -20.16 -16.53
C HIS A 202 25.05 -19.79 -15.72
N PHE A 203 25.24 -19.52 -14.43
CA PHE A 203 24.24 -19.02 -13.51
C PHE A 203 24.75 -17.72 -12.92
N VAL A 204 24.08 -16.60 -13.20
CA VAL A 204 24.44 -15.29 -12.63
C VAL A 204 23.21 -14.63 -12.04
N LEU A 205 23.41 -13.98 -10.90
CA LEU A 205 22.41 -13.15 -10.26
C LEU A 205 22.63 -11.70 -10.72
N SER A 206 21.57 -11.05 -11.16
CA SER A 206 21.61 -9.65 -11.60
C SER A 206 20.51 -8.85 -10.95
N VAL A 207 20.83 -7.60 -10.58
CA VAL A 207 19.83 -6.63 -10.14
C VAL A 207 19.22 -6.04 -11.40
N GLN A 208 17.91 -6.21 -11.62
CA GLN A 208 17.24 -5.48 -12.69
C GLN A 208 17.26 -3.97 -12.37
N LYS A 209 17.81 -3.16 -13.27
CA LYS A 209 17.63 -1.70 -13.24
C LYS A 209 16.20 -1.39 -13.68
N GLY A 210 15.25 -1.48 -12.76
CA GLY A 210 13.87 -1.04 -13.00
C GLY A 210 12.87 -1.53 -11.96
N ASN A 211 12.25 -0.58 -11.25
CA ASN A 211 10.93 -0.64 -10.60
C ASN A 211 10.51 -1.83 -9.71
N GLU A 212 11.32 -2.86 -9.44
CA GLU A 212 10.84 -4.00 -8.62
C GLU A 212 10.56 -3.64 -7.16
N ARG A 213 11.32 -2.69 -6.56
CA ARG A 213 10.98 -2.10 -5.25
C ARG A 213 9.60 -1.44 -5.19
N LYS A 214 9.03 -1.07 -6.35
CA LYS A 214 7.64 -0.58 -6.44
C LYS A 214 6.64 -1.71 -6.70
N SER A 215 7.04 -2.82 -7.32
CA SER A 215 6.13 -3.91 -7.70
C SER A 215 5.95 -4.98 -6.63
N THR A 216 6.92 -5.18 -5.73
CA THR A 216 6.77 -6.09 -4.57
C THR A 216 6.32 -5.35 -3.32
N GLY A 217 6.66 -4.05 -3.20
CA GLY A 217 6.32 -3.22 -2.04
C GLY A 217 7.00 -3.63 -0.73
N SER A 218 7.94 -4.58 -0.76
CA SER A 218 8.66 -5.09 0.42
C SER A 218 9.77 -4.11 0.83
N TYR A 219 9.57 -3.38 1.92
CA TYR A 219 10.59 -2.54 2.53
C TYR A 219 10.80 -2.96 3.98
N TYR A 220 12.07 -3.11 4.37
CA TYR A 220 12.45 -3.23 5.77
C TYR A 220 11.82 -2.10 6.59
N THR A 221 11.08 -2.46 7.63
CA THR A 221 10.36 -1.48 8.44
C THR A 221 11.26 -0.96 9.56
N PRO A 222 11.55 0.36 9.61
CA PRO A 222 12.36 0.94 10.67
C PRO A 222 11.78 0.69 12.06
N SER A 223 12.66 0.45 13.05
CA SER A 223 12.27 0.17 14.43
C SER A 223 11.40 1.24 15.06
N VAL A 224 11.58 2.52 14.69
CA VAL A 224 10.71 3.61 15.18
C VAL A 224 9.24 3.39 14.84
N LEU A 225 8.94 2.90 13.63
CA LEU A 225 7.57 2.65 13.21
C LEU A 225 6.98 1.49 13.99
N ILE A 226 7.77 0.42 14.18
CA ILE A 226 7.37 -0.74 14.98
C ILE A 226 7.06 -0.32 16.42
N GLU A 227 7.98 0.40 17.07
CA GLU A 227 7.82 0.85 18.45
C GLU A 227 6.61 1.78 18.63
N THR A 228 6.43 2.74 17.72
CA THR A 228 5.27 3.64 17.76
C THR A 228 3.96 2.87 17.63
N LEU A 229 3.91 1.89 16.72
CA LEU A 229 2.73 1.08 16.48
C LEU A 229 2.41 0.20 17.70
N LEU A 230 3.40 -0.48 18.28
CA LEU A 230 3.20 -1.27 19.51
C LEU A 230 2.73 -0.40 20.68
N GLN A 231 3.28 0.80 20.82
CA GLN A 231 2.90 1.73 21.89
C GLN A 231 1.46 2.22 21.76
N SER A 232 0.97 2.51 20.56
CA SER A 232 -0.38 3.07 20.37
C SER A 232 -1.46 2.01 20.15
N VAL A 233 -1.06 0.84 19.63
CA VAL A 233 -1.96 -0.28 19.40
C VAL A 233 -1.92 -1.26 20.57
N LEU A 234 -0.78 -1.92 20.82
CA LEU A 234 -0.69 -3.10 21.69
C LEU A 234 -0.67 -2.76 23.18
N ASP A 235 0.11 -1.77 23.61
CA ASP A 235 0.26 -1.44 25.03
C ASP A 235 -1.11 -1.08 25.68
N PRO A 236 -1.99 -0.27 25.05
CA PRO A 236 -3.34 -0.02 25.55
C PRO A 236 -4.18 -1.29 25.69
N ILE A 237 -3.97 -2.31 24.85
CA ILE A 237 -4.66 -3.60 24.92
C ILE A 237 -4.17 -4.42 26.08
N ILE A 238 -2.86 -4.50 26.26
CA ILE A 238 -2.26 -5.20 27.39
C ILE A 238 -2.77 -4.56 28.69
N ASP A 239 -2.68 -3.24 28.81
CA ASP A 239 -3.03 -2.51 30.03
C ASP A 239 -4.50 -2.72 30.40
N ARG A 240 -5.44 -2.52 29.46
CA ARG A 240 -6.88 -2.76 29.72
C ARG A 240 -7.21 -4.23 29.99
N THR A 241 -6.39 -5.17 29.50
CA THR A 241 -6.59 -6.61 29.73
C THR A 241 -6.22 -7.03 31.15
N ILE A 242 -5.22 -6.38 31.75
CA ILE A 242 -4.69 -6.71 33.08
C ILE A 242 -5.28 -5.87 34.22
N VAL A 243 -5.83 -4.69 33.91
CA VAL A 243 -6.42 -3.78 34.90
C VAL A 243 -7.50 -4.48 35.72
N ASN A 244 -7.46 -4.27 37.04
CA ASN A 244 -8.40 -4.81 38.04
C ASN A 244 -8.48 -6.35 38.11
N LYS A 245 -7.49 -7.08 37.57
CA LYS A 245 -7.42 -8.55 37.67
C LYS A 245 -6.35 -8.99 38.66
N ASN A 246 -6.57 -10.14 39.29
CA ASN A 246 -5.52 -10.79 40.07
C ASN A 246 -4.43 -11.37 39.13
N PRO A 247 -3.22 -11.69 39.63
CA PRO A 247 -2.12 -12.13 38.79
C PRO A 247 -2.40 -13.39 37.96
N ILE A 248 -3.26 -14.30 38.42
CA ILE A 248 -3.57 -15.55 37.70
C ILE A 248 -4.52 -15.24 36.54
N GLU A 249 -5.60 -14.50 36.81
CA GLU A 249 -6.55 -14.05 35.79
C GLU A 249 -5.88 -13.16 34.73
N ALA A 250 -4.97 -12.28 35.14
CA ALA A 250 -4.23 -11.42 34.23
C ALA A 250 -3.33 -12.24 33.28
N GLN A 251 -2.67 -13.29 33.78
CA GLN A 251 -1.87 -14.19 32.94
C GLN A 251 -2.71 -14.93 31.90
N THR A 252 -3.83 -15.52 32.33
CA THR A 252 -4.74 -16.24 31.42
C THR A 252 -5.28 -15.29 30.36
N ALA A 253 -5.75 -14.11 30.77
CA ALA A 253 -6.31 -13.12 29.84
C ALA A 253 -5.27 -12.60 28.84
N LEU A 254 -4.00 -12.44 29.23
CA LEU A 254 -2.94 -12.04 28.29
C LEU A 254 -2.65 -13.12 27.25
N LEU A 255 -2.69 -14.40 27.64
CA LEU A 255 -2.45 -15.52 26.72
C LEU A 255 -3.65 -15.79 25.78
N GLU A 256 -4.81 -15.23 26.09
CA GLU A 256 -6.00 -15.29 25.21
C GLU A 256 -6.04 -14.18 24.15
N LEU A 257 -5.15 -13.19 24.23
CA LEU A 257 -5.05 -12.13 23.23
C LEU A 257 -4.55 -12.68 21.90
N SER A 258 -5.14 -12.22 20.80
CA SER A 258 -4.72 -12.55 19.44
C SER A 258 -4.25 -11.31 18.68
N ILE A 259 -2.98 -11.35 18.24
CA ILE A 259 -2.29 -10.27 17.54
C ILE A 259 -1.96 -10.78 16.13
N CYS A 260 -2.35 -10.04 15.10
CA CYS A 260 -2.16 -10.45 13.71
C CYS A 260 -1.42 -9.39 12.88
N ASP A 261 -0.56 -9.86 11.98
CA ASP A 261 -0.06 -9.09 10.83
C ASP A 261 -0.56 -9.74 9.52
N PRO A 262 -1.42 -9.07 8.73
CA PRO A 262 -2.02 -9.62 7.51
C PRO A 262 -1.08 -9.59 6.30
N SER A 263 0.14 -9.07 6.45
CA SER A 263 1.20 -9.05 5.44
C SER A 263 2.55 -9.12 6.16
N CYS A 264 2.77 -10.22 6.87
CA CYS A 264 3.76 -10.28 7.93
C CYS A 264 5.22 -10.24 7.47
N GLY A 265 5.50 -10.49 6.19
CA GLY A 265 6.85 -10.58 5.66
C GLY A 265 7.68 -11.57 6.50
N ALA A 266 8.88 -11.16 6.89
CA ALA A 266 9.75 -11.94 7.78
C ALA A 266 9.37 -11.89 9.27
N GLY A 267 8.28 -11.22 9.65
CA GLY A 267 7.71 -11.27 11.00
C GLY A 267 8.21 -10.24 12.00
N HIS A 268 8.86 -9.14 11.57
CA HIS A 268 9.44 -8.14 12.49
C HIS A 268 8.43 -7.55 13.49
N PHE A 269 7.21 -7.24 13.04
CA PHE A 269 6.14 -6.76 13.94
C PHE A 269 5.71 -7.83 14.94
N LEU A 270 5.56 -9.07 14.46
CA LEU A 270 5.12 -10.21 15.27
C LEU A 270 6.15 -10.55 16.36
N ILE A 271 7.45 -10.55 16.03
CA ILE A 271 8.53 -10.77 16.98
C ILE A 271 8.56 -9.67 18.03
N ALA A 272 8.43 -8.41 17.61
CA ALA A 272 8.43 -7.27 18.54
C ALA A 272 7.21 -7.29 19.47
N ALA A 273 6.02 -7.62 18.95
CA ALA A 273 4.81 -7.82 19.75
C ALA A 273 4.98 -8.98 20.75
N ALA A 274 5.52 -10.11 20.30
CA ALA A 274 5.76 -11.28 21.14
C ALA A 274 6.68 -10.94 22.32
N ARG A 275 7.80 -10.26 22.06
CA ARG A 275 8.74 -9.80 23.10
C ARG A 275 8.09 -8.82 24.09
N ARG A 276 7.28 -7.87 23.60
CA ARG A 276 6.56 -6.90 24.42
C ARG A 276 5.58 -7.59 25.39
N MET A 277 4.78 -8.52 24.87
CA MET A 277 3.84 -9.30 25.66
C MET A 277 4.55 -10.24 26.63
N ALA A 278 5.62 -10.92 26.20
CA ALA A 278 6.40 -11.82 27.03
C ALA A 278 7.01 -11.11 28.24
N GLN A 279 7.53 -9.90 28.04
CA GLN A 279 8.06 -9.09 29.12
C GLN A 279 6.98 -8.77 30.16
N LYS A 280 5.78 -8.38 29.73
CA LYS A 280 4.63 -8.09 30.61
C LYS A 280 4.13 -9.35 31.32
N LEU A 281 4.04 -10.47 30.61
CA LEU A 281 3.64 -11.76 31.18
C LEU A 281 4.63 -12.24 32.26
N ALA A 282 5.94 -12.12 31.99
CA ALA A 282 6.98 -12.49 32.94
C ALA A 282 7.02 -11.57 34.17
N GLN A 283 6.73 -10.28 34.01
CA GLN A 283 6.56 -9.34 35.14
C GLN A 283 5.44 -9.78 36.07
N ILE A 284 4.27 -10.16 35.52
CA ILE A 284 3.12 -10.61 36.31
C ILE A 284 3.40 -11.96 36.98
N GLN A 285 4.05 -12.89 36.27
CA GLN A 285 4.40 -14.22 36.80
C GLN A 285 5.38 -14.18 37.97
N THR A 286 6.36 -13.27 37.90
CA THR A 286 7.44 -13.21 38.89
C THR A 286 7.18 -12.16 39.99
N GLY A 287 6.23 -11.24 39.79
CA GLY A 287 6.04 -10.07 40.64
C GLY A 287 7.17 -9.04 40.56
N ASN A 288 8.15 -9.24 39.68
CA ASN A 288 9.32 -8.38 39.54
C ASN A 288 9.22 -7.47 38.31
N ALA A 289 9.49 -6.18 38.48
CA ALA A 289 9.49 -5.21 37.37
C ALA A 289 10.53 -5.53 36.27
N LYS A 290 11.63 -6.19 36.65
CA LYS A 290 12.66 -6.71 35.73
C LYS A 290 12.77 -8.23 35.90
N PRO A 291 12.01 -9.03 35.13
CA PRO A 291 12.07 -10.48 35.22
C PRO A 291 13.43 -11.01 34.75
N THR A 292 13.78 -12.22 35.18
CA THR A 292 15.01 -12.88 34.73
C THR A 292 14.92 -13.22 33.23
N PRO A 293 16.06 -13.35 32.53
CA PRO A 293 16.05 -13.77 31.12
C PRO A 293 15.32 -15.11 30.91
N GLN A 294 15.50 -16.07 31.82
CA GLN A 294 14.84 -17.38 31.76
C GLN A 294 13.32 -17.28 31.92
N ALA A 295 12.82 -16.44 32.83
CA ALA A 295 11.38 -16.22 32.99
C ALA A 295 10.77 -15.54 31.75
N THR A 296 11.48 -14.56 31.19
CA THR A 296 11.07 -13.88 29.96
C THR A 296 11.03 -14.83 28.77
N GLN A 297 12.04 -15.71 28.65
CA GLN A 297 12.09 -16.75 27.63
C GLN A 297 10.91 -17.72 27.73
N LYS A 298 10.61 -18.21 28.93
CA LYS A 298 9.46 -19.11 29.15
C LYS A 298 8.12 -18.43 28.81
N ALA A 299 7.99 -17.15 29.13
CA ALA A 299 6.83 -16.35 28.76
C ALA A 299 6.73 -16.16 27.24
N LEU A 300 7.86 -15.90 26.57
CA LEU A 300 7.94 -15.71 25.12
C LEU A 300 7.45 -16.95 24.36
N ASN A 301 7.86 -18.14 24.78
CA ASN A 301 7.43 -19.39 24.15
C ASN A 301 5.90 -19.53 24.16
N LYS A 302 5.27 -19.25 25.32
CA LYS A 302 3.80 -19.31 25.45
C LYS A 302 3.09 -18.27 24.59
N VAL A 303 3.63 -17.05 24.54
CA VAL A 303 3.06 -15.96 23.74
C VAL A 303 3.13 -16.27 22.25
N ILE A 304 4.28 -16.73 21.75
CA ILE A 304 4.45 -17.10 20.33
C ILE A 304 3.48 -18.20 19.93
N GLU A 305 3.29 -19.20 20.80
CA GLU A 305 2.42 -20.33 20.54
C GLU A 305 0.92 -19.96 20.54
N SER A 306 0.50 -19.06 21.44
CA SER A 306 -0.94 -18.80 21.68
C SER A 306 -1.47 -17.50 21.07
N CYS A 307 -0.62 -16.48 20.91
CA CYS A 307 -1.08 -15.10 20.70
C CYS A 307 -0.71 -14.51 19.34
N ILE A 308 0.29 -15.06 18.66
CA ILE A 308 0.91 -14.43 17.48
C ILE A 308 0.42 -15.09 16.22
N PHE A 309 -0.15 -14.32 15.30
CA PHE A 309 -0.72 -14.78 14.03
C PHE A 309 -0.19 -13.95 12.86
N GLY A 310 -0.03 -14.56 11.69
CA GLY A 310 0.52 -13.90 10.52
C GLY A 310 0.01 -14.49 9.22
N VAL A 311 -0.14 -13.65 8.21
CA VAL A 311 -0.45 -14.08 6.84
C VAL A 311 0.50 -13.38 5.88
N ASP A 312 1.00 -14.09 4.88
CA ASP A 312 1.72 -13.48 3.77
C ASP A 312 1.41 -14.20 2.45
N LEU A 313 1.45 -13.44 1.35
CA LEU A 313 1.25 -13.96 -0.01
C LEU A 313 2.48 -14.71 -0.51
N ASN A 314 3.68 -14.33 -0.05
CA ASN A 314 4.91 -14.99 -0.44
C ASN A 314 5.17 -16.21 0.47
N PRO A 315 5.16 -17.45 -0.07
CA PRO A 315 5.35 -18.65 0.74
C PRO A 315 6.71 -18.70 1.42
N ILE A 316 7.75 -18.07 0.84
CA ILE A 316 9.07 -18.06 1.46
C ILE A 316 9.11 -17.06 2.64
N ALA A 317 8.41 -15.93 2.55
CA ALA A 317 8.28 -14.98 3.67
C ALA A 317 7.61 -15.64 4.89
N VAL A 318 6.57 -16.45 4.65
CA VAL A 318 5.92 -17.27 5.69
C VAL A 318 6.92 -18.18 6.40
N GLU A 319 7.74 -18.91 5.65
CA GLU A 319 8.74 -19.83 6.23
C GLU A 319 9.82 -19.09 7.02
N LEU A 320 10.21 -17.88 6.58
CA LEU A 320 11.16 -17.04 7.29
C LEU A 320 10.57 -16.46 8.57
N CYS A 321 9.31 -16.04 8.54
CA CYS A 321 8.59 -15.62 9.73
C CYS A 321 8.54 -16.77 10.77
N LYS A 322 8.21 -17.99 10.33
CA LYS A 322 8.23 -19.19 11.19
C LYS A 322 9.62 -19.46 11.75
N MET A 323 10.66 -19.42 10.93
CA MET A 323 12.05 -19.60 11.35
C MET A 323 12.47 -18.55 12.37
N ALA A 324 12.17 -17.27 12.11
CA ALA A 324 12.52 -16.17 12.98
C ALA A 324 11.80 -16.28 14.34
N LEU A 325 10.52 -16.65 14.37
CA LEU A 325 9.78 -16.93 15.60
C LEU A 325 10.32 -18.18 16.32
N TRP A 326 10.68 -19.24 15.60
CA TRP A 326 11.25 -20.45 16.18
C TRP A 326 12.58 -20.17 16.89
N MET A 327 13.46 -19.37 16.28
CA MET A 327 14.73 -18.95 16.87
C MET A 327 14.54 -18.20 18.19
N GLU A 328 13.44 -17.46 18.32
CA GLU A 328 13.11 -16.75 19.56
C GLU A 328 12.60 -17.69 20.66
N THR A 329 12.17 -18.93 20.37
CA THR A 329 11.65 -19.86 21.39
C THR A 329 12.72 -20.60 22.18
N ASN A 330 13.90 -20.83 21.59
CA ASN A 330 15.03 -21.49 22.24
C ASN A 330 14.65 -22.81 22.96
N GLU A 331 13.82 -23.64 22.32
CA GLU A 331 13.30 -24.90 22.86
C GLU A 331 13.86 -26.10 22.06
N PRO A 332 14.77 -26.91 22.65
CA PRO A 332 15.42 -28.01 21.94
C PRO A 332 14.44 -29.03 21.36
N GLY A 333 14.61 -29.34 20.08
CA GLY A 333 13.82 -30.34 19.36
C GLY A 333 12.38 -29.92 19.05
N LYS A 334 11.99 -28.67 19.28
CA LYS A 334 10.65 -28.17 18.91
C LYS A 334 10.50 -28.16 17.38
N PRO A 335 9.49 -28.85 16.81
CA PRO A 335 9.27 -28.83 15.37
C PRO A 335 8.85 -27.43 14.91
N LEU A 336 9.11 -27.05 13.67
CA LEU A 336 8.68 -25.77 13.10
C LEU A 336 7.16 -25.72 12.85
N SER A 337 6.55 -26.90 12.64
CA SER A 337 5.11 -27.06 12.36
C SER A 337 4.19 -26.59 13.48
N PHE A 338 4.68 -26.34 14.69
CA PHE A 338 3.86 -25.76 15.76
C PHE A 338 3.32 -24.37 15.39
N LEU A 339 3.95 -23.68 14.44
CA LEU A 339 3.51 -22.39 13.91
C LEU A 339 2.61 -22.51 12.68
N ASP A 340 2.36 -23.70 12.13
CA ASP A 340 1.55 -23.89 10.91
C ASP A 340 0.10 -23.46 11.11
N GLY A 341 -0.42 -23.50 12.35
CA GLY A 341 -1.75 -22.98 12.68
C GLY A 341 -1.81 -21.45 12.76
N ASN A 342 -0.68 -20.80 13.06
CA ASN A 342 -0.61 -19.39 13.42
C ASN A 342 -0.09 -18.52 12.27
N ILE A 343 0.88 -19.01 11.50
CA ILE A 343 1.50 -18.31 10.38
C ILE A 343 1.11 -19.02 9.08
N GLN A 344 0.26 -18.38 8.29
CA GLN A 344 -0.39 -18.96 7.12
C GLN A 344 0.08 -18.34 5.80
N HIS A 345 0.07 -19.14 4.75
CA HIS A 345 0.28 -18.66 3.38
C HIS A 345 -1.07 -18.38 2.71
N GLY A 346 -1.20 -17.21 2.10
CA GLY A 346 -2.38 -16.86 1.31
C GLY A 346 -2.51 -15.37 1.00
N ASN A 347 -3.38 -15.06 0.05
CA ASN A 347 -3.75 -13.69 -0.26
C ASN A 347 -4.76 -13.17 0.77
N ALA A 348 -4.27 -12.47 1.79
CA ALA A 348 -5.06 -11.89 2.87
C ALA A 348 -6.32 -11.14 2.42
N LEU A 349 -6.30 -10.54 1.21
CA LEU A 349 -7.43 -9.77 0.68
C LEU A 349 -8.44 -10.59 -0.14
N LEU A 350 -8.05 -11.75 -0.69
CA LEU A 350 -8.91 -12.59 -1.54
C LEU A 350 -9.52 -13.75 -0.75
N GLY A 351 -10.55 -13.43 0.03
CA GLY A 351 -11.30 -14.40 0.82
C GLY A 351 -12.73 -13.94 1.10
N VAL A 352 -13.65 -14.89 1.26
CA VAL A 352 -15.00 -14.60 1.75
C VAL A 352 -15.07 -14.49 3.27
N ARG A 353 -15.97 -13.62 3.72
CA ARG A 353 -16.48 -13.57 5.08
C ARG A 353 -17.75 -14.41 5.20
N PRO A 354 -18.07 -14.95 6.39
CA PRO A 354 -19.32 -15.69 6.61
C PRO A 354 -20.57 -14.92 6.17
N SER A 355 -20.62 -13.60 6.36
CA SER A 355 -21.75 -12.78 5.90
C SER A 355 -21.90 -12.77 4.37
N GLN A 356 -20.80 -12.83 3.62
CA GLN A 356 -20.84 -12.88 2.15
C GLN A 356 -21.27 -14.25 1.63
N ILE A 357 -20.96 -15.32 2.37
CA ILE A 357 -21.48 -16.67 2.06
C ILE A 357 -23.02 -16.64 2.15
N LEU A 358 -23.59 -15.99 3.17
CA LEU A 358 -25.06 -15.85 3.29
C LEU A 358 -25.69 -15.03 2.16
N GLU A 359 -24.96 -14.07 1.59
CA GLU A 359 -25.42 -13.23 0.47
C GLU A 359 -25.33 -13.92 -0.91
N GLY A 360 -24.52 -14.97 -1.03
CA GLY A 360 -24.30 -15.71 -2.28
C GLY A 360 -23.52 -14.92 -3.35
N ILE A 361 -23.75 -15.28 -4.62
CA ILE A 361 -23.05 -14.72 -5.78
C ILE A 361 -23.75 -13.46 -6.28
N LYS A 362 -23.10 -12.33 -6.06
CA LYS A 362 -23.61 -11.02 -6.47
C LYS A 362 -23.46 -10.78 -7.96
N THR A 363 -24.35 -9.97 -8.51
CA THR A 363 -24.36 -9.65 -9.95
C THR A 363 -23.12 -8.86 -10.38
N GLU A 364 -22.57 -8.06 -9.48
CA GLU A 364 -21.39 -7.22 -9.65
C GLU A 364 -20.11 -8.05 -9.89
N TYR A 365 -20.08 -9.32 -9.45
CA TYR A 365 -18.92 -10.22 -9.64
C TYR A 365 -18.67 -10.51 -11.13
N PHE A 366 -19.69 -10.38 -11.96
CA PHE A 366 -19.58 -10.57 -13.41
C PHE A 366 -19.40 -9.28 -14.19
N THR A 367 -19.02 -8.16 -13.55
CA THR A 367 -18.74 -6.89 -14.26
C THR A 367 -17.66 -7.10 -15.33
N THR A 368 -17.79 -6.43 -16.48
CA THR A 368 -16.88 -6.60 -17.62
C THR A 368 -15.59 -5.80 -17.40
N ILE A 369 -14.42 -6.41 -17.58
CA ILE A 369 -13.14 -5.69 -17.61
C ILE A 369 -12.80 -5.30 -19.06
N LYS A 370 -12.76 -3.98 -19.34
CA LYS A 370 -12.48 -3.45 -20.68
C LYS A 370 -11.09 -3.89 -21.17
N GLY A 371 -11.04 -4.53 -22.34
CA GLY A 371 -9.80 -5.03 -22.96
C GLY A 371 -9.37 -6.43 -22.51
N PHE A 372 -10.05 -7.00 -21.51
CA PHE A 372 -9.76 -8.33 -20.98
C PHE A 372 -10.94 -9.29 -21.16
N ASP A 373 -12.18 -8.83 -21.00
CA ASP A 373 -13.37 -9.66 -21.11
C ASP A 373 -14.17 -9.41 -22.40
N ASN A 374 -14.85 -10.46 -22.88
CA ASN A 374 -15.92 -10.36 -23.86
C ASN A 374 -17.21 -9.85 -23.19
N ASN A 375 -17.65 -8.67 -23.62
CA ASN A 375 -18.81 -8.01 -23.02
C ASN A 375 -20.12 -8.79 -23.20
N LYS A 376 -20.30 -9.51 -24.32
CA LYS A 376 -21.53 -10.29 -24.57
C LYS A 376 -21.65 -11.45 -23.57
N ILE A 377 -20.55 -12.16 -23.32
CA ILE A 377 -20.51 -13.30 -22.39
C ILE A 377 -20.65 -12.83 -20.93
N ALA A 378 -19.93 -11.78 -20.55
CA ALA A 378 -20.08 -11.18 -19.22
C ALA A 378 -21.53 -10.74 -18.96
N ASN A 379 -22.21 -10.14 -19.95
CA ASN A 379 -23.61 -9.75 -19.84
C ASN A 379 -24.57 -10.95 -19.77
N ALA A 380 -24.30 -12.02 -20.51
CA ALA A 380 -25.11 -13.25 -20.48
C ALA A 380 -25.06 -13.91 -19.08
N ILE A 381 -23.86 -14.13 -18.53
CA ILE A 381 -23.66 -14.69 -17.19
C ILE A 381 -24.33 -13.78 -16.15
N ARG A 382 -24.15 -12.47 -16.26
CA ARG A 382 -24.77 -11.48 -15.36
C ARG A 382 -26.30 -11.52 -15.41
N ALA A 383 -26.88 -11.65 -16.61
CA ALA A 383 -28.33 -11.72 -16.80
C ALA A 383 -28.92 -13.05 -16.31
N GLN A 384 -28.17 -14.15 -16.44
CA GLN A 384 -28.52 -15.43 -15.83
C GLN A 384 -28.51 -15.32 -14.30
N ASN A 385 -27.39 -14.89 -13.69
CA ASN A 385 -27.27 -14.76 -12.24
C ASN A 385 -28.37 -13.86 -11.64
N ARG A 386 -28.70 -12.75 -12.32
CA ARG A 386 -29.76 -11.83 -11.90
C ARG A 386 -31.16 -12.49 -11.89
N ARG A 387 -31.45 -13.41 -12.82
CA ARG A 387 -32.72 -14.15 -12.84
C ARG A 387 -32.78 -15.19 -11.74
N GLU A 388 -31.67 -15.88 -11.51
CA GLU A 388 -31.52 -16.88 -10.45
C GLU A 388 -31.71 -16.25 -9.06
N LEU A 389 -31.09 -15.09 -8.80
CA LEU A 389 -31.29 -14.32 -7.56
C LEU A 389 -32.75 -13.87 -7.34
N LYS A 390 -33.55 -13.75 -8.40
CA LYS A 390 -34.98 -13.39 -8.33
C LYS A 390 -35.91 -14.61 -8.18
N GLY A 391 -35.37 -15.83 -8.09
CA GLY A 391 -36.15 -17.06 -7.91
C GLY A 391 -36.92 -17.51 -9.16
N THR A 392 -36.54 -17.06 -10.36
CA THR A 392 -37.17 -17.53 -11.62
C THR A 392 -36.44 -18.78 -12.12
N LEU A 393 -37.15 -19.91 -12.26
CA LEU A 393 -36.65 -21.18 -12.82
C LEU A 393 -36.05 -20.97 -14.23
N SER A 394 -34.86 -21.53 -14.47
CA SER A 394 -34.16 -21.42 -15.76
C SER A 394 -34.51 -22.59 -16.68
N LEU A 395 -35.10 -22.30 -17.85
CA LEU A 395 -34.94 -23.11 -19.06
C LEU A 395 -33.52 -22.84 -19.61
N LEU A 396 -32.78 -23.91 -19.90
CA LEU A 396 -31.41 -23.89 -20.44
C LEU A 396 -31.30 -22.97 -21.67
N PHE A 397 -30.25 -22.14 -21.73
CA PHE A 397 -29.85 -21.48 -22.98
C PHE A 397 -29.25 -22.54 -23.91
N GLN A 398 -30.04 -22.99 -24.88
CA GLN A 398 -29.53 -23.51 -26.15
C GLN A 398 -29.62 -22.38 -27.18
N ASP A 399 -28.62 -21.50 -27.21
CA ASP A 399 -28.42 -20.62 -28.35
C ASP A 399 -26.94 -20.67 -28.75
N SER A 400 -26.65 -21.60 -29.65
CA SER A 400 -25.37 -21.80 -30.33
C SER A 400 -25.22 -20.77 -31.44
N ASN A 401 -24.76 -19.57 -31.10
CA ASN A 401 -24.16 -18.62 -32.06
C ASN A 401 -23.36 -17.55 -31.28
N LEU A 402 -22.16 -17.92 -30.82
CA LEU A 402 -21.17 -16.98 -30.32
C LEU A 402 -20.31 -16.50 -31.49
N PRO A 403 -20.28 -15.19 -31.82
CA PRO A 403 -19.35 -14.68 -32.82
C PRO A 403 -17.93 -14.64 -32.25
N GLU A 404 -16.97 -15.15 -33.03
CA GLU A 404 -15.53 -15.02 -32.79
C GLU A 404 -15.10 -13.55 -32.95
N GLU A 405 -15.17 -12.79 -31.85
CA GLU A 405 -14.44 -11.54 -31.77
C GLU A 405 -13.04 -11.84 -31.25
N ASN A 406 -12.04 -11.69 -32.12
CA ASN A 406 -10.63 -11.70 -31.74
C ASN A 406 -10.39 -10.57 -30.74
N ILE A 407 -10.24 -10.91 -29.46
CA ILE A 407 -9.72 -10.00 -28.44
C ILE A 407 -8.26 -9.77 -28.79
N ALA A 408 -8.02 -8.72 -29.60
CA ALA A 408 -6.70 -8.33 -30.04
C ALA A 408 -5.84 -8.03 -28.81
N THR A 409 -4.73 -8.77 -28.69
CA THR A 409 -3.76 -8.79 -27.57
C THR A 409 -4.25 -9.55 -26.32
N MET A 410 -4.16 -10.88 -26.35
CA MET A 410 -4.21 -11.69 -25.12
C MET A 410 -3.08 -11.24 -24.19
N HIS A 411 -3.44 -10.68 -23.04
CA HIS A 411 -2.49 -10.39 -21.97
C HIS A 411 -1.90 -11.71 -21.43
N GLN A 412 -0.63 -11.69 -21.01
CA GLN A 412 0.09 -12.90 -20.56
C GLN A 412 -0.66 -13.66 -19.46
N GLU A 413 -1.19 -12.95 -18.46
CA GLU A 413 -1.97 -13.56 -17.36
C GLU A 413 -3.27 -14.24 -17.85
N LEU A 414 -3.90 -13.71 -18.91
CA LEU A 414 -5.06 -14.32 -19.56
C LEU A 414 -4.67 -15.55 -20.38
N PHE A 415 -3.55 -15.46 -21.10
CA PHE A 415 -3.02 -16.56 -21.89
C PHE A 415 -2.69 -17.77 -21.02
N ASP A 416 -1.97 -17.58 -19.93
CA ASP A 416 -1.61 -18.67 -19.01
C ASP A 416 -2.86 -19.35 -18.45
N VAL A 417 -3.83 -18.58 -17.94
CA VAL A 417 -5.09 -19.12 -17.41
C VAL A 417 -5.88 -19.89 -18.47
N CYS A 418 -5.99 -19.37 -19.69
CA CYS A 418 -6.84 -19.98 -20.72
C CYS A 418 -6.19 -21.18 -21.43
N THR A 419 -4.87 -21.22 -21.50
CA THR A 419 -4.13 -22.35 -22.06
C THR A 419 -4.07 -23.54 -21.10
N GLU A 420 -4.05 -23.29 -19.79
CA GLU A 420 -3.95 -24.36 -18.79
C GLU A 420 -5.31 -25.02 -18.47
N ILE A 421 -6.43 -24.29 -18.55
CA ILE A 421 -7.77 -24.81 -18.23
C ILE A 421 -8.13 -26.07 -19.05
N PRO A 422 -7.96 -26.12 -20.39
CA PRO A 422 -8.24 -27.33 -21.17
C PRO A 422 -7.43 -28.55 -20.71
N THR A 423 -6.15 -28.36 -20.35
CA THR A 423 -5.30 -29.44 -19.83
C THR A 423 -5.76 -29.91 -18.46
N ILE A 424 -6.17 -28.99 -17.59
CA ILE A 424 -6.67 -29.29 -16.25
C ILE A 424 -7.98 -30.08 -16.30
N LEU A 425 -8.91 -29.72 -17.18
CA LEU A 425 -10.19 -30.42 -17.34
C LEU A 425 -9.97 -31.89 -17.75
N ASN A 426 -8.94 -32.18 -18.54
CA ASN A 426 -8.57 -33.51 -19.01
C ASN A 426 -7.81 -34.37 -17.98
N ASN A 427 -7.32 -33.80 -16.87
CA ASN A 427 -6.58 -34.54 -15.85
C ASN A 427 -7.52 -35.18 -14.80
N GLU A 428 -7.26 -36.43 -14.40
CA GLU A 428 -8.05 -37.20 -13.41
C GLU A 428 -7.68 -36.92 -11.93
N HIS A 429 -7.26 -35.68 -11.59
CA HIS A 429 -6.89 -35.36 -10.21
C HIS A 429 -8.11 -34.94 -9.36
N ASN A 430 -8.50 -35.81 -8.42
CA ASN A 430 -9.44 -35.46 -7.36
C ASN A 430 -8.70 -34.74 -6.21
N THR A 431 -8.97 -33.45 -6.03
CA THR A 431 -8.53 -32.70 -4.85
C THR A 431 -9.58 -32.86 -3.76
N ARG A 432 -9.22 -33.53 -2.66
CA ARG A 432 -10.08 -33.62 -1.47
C ARG A 432 -10.12 -32.23 -0.80
N CYS A 433 -11.25 -31.55 -0.86
CA CYS A 433 -11.52 -30.27 -0.20
C CYS A 433 -12.74 -30.44 0.72
N SER A 434 -12.82 -29.70 1.83
CA SER A 434 -14.04 -29.68 2.66
C SER A 434 -15.16 -28.94 1.92
N GLN A 435 -16.43 -29.27 2.22
CA GLN A 435 -17.57 -28.63 1.55
C GLN A 435 -17.62 -27.12 1.80
N GLU A 436 -17.30 -26.70 3.03
CA GLU A 436 -17.23 -25.30 3.42
C GLU A 436 -16.15 -24.54 2.62
N GLN A 437 -14.98 -25.15 2.48
CA GLN A 437 -13.88 -24.57 1.73
C GLN A 437 -14.20 -24.50 0.23
N LEU A 438 -14.80 -25.54 -0.35
CA LEU A 438 -15.24 -25.50 -1.75
C LEU A 438 -16.29 -24.39 -1.97
N THR A 439 -17.29 -24.28 -1.09
CA THR A 439 -18.31 -23.21 -1.18
C THR A 439 -17.68 -21.81 -1.16
N ALA A 440 -16.72 -21.61 -0.26
CA ALA A 440 -16.00 -20.34 -0.10
C ALA A 440 -15.09 -20.05 -1.31
N ASP A 441 -14.35 -21.06 -1.79
CA ASP A 441 -13.47 -20.98 -2.96
C ASP A 441 -14.28 -20.69 -4.22
N THR A 442 -15.44 -21.34 -4.42
CA THR A 442 -16.33 -21.11 -5.57
C THR A 442 -16.86 -19.67 -5.59
N LEU A 443 -17.22 -19.13 -4.42
CA LEU A 443 -17.70 -17.74 -4.33
C LEU A 443 -16.58 -16.76 -4.73
N ILE A 444 -15.35 -16.93 -4.21
CA ILE A 444 -14.23 -16.05 -4.61
C ILE A 444 -13.84 -16.27 -6.06
N ALA A 445 -13.84 -17.51 -6.55
CA ALA A 445 -13.57 -17.83 -7.95
C ALA A 445 -14.48 -17.04 -8.90
N SER A 446 -15.75 -16.85 -8.55
CA SER A 446 -16.69 -16.05 -9.36
C SER A 446 -16.23 -14.60 -9.59
N THR A 447 -15.48 -14.02 -8.64
CA THR A 447 -14.99 -12.63 -8.69
C THR A 447 -13.77 -12.43 -9.59
N VAL A 448 -12.99 -13.50 -9.81
CA VAL A 448 -11.79 -13.51 -10.65
C VAL A 448 -12.00 -14.31 -11.95
N TRP A 449 -13.24 -14.72 -12.24
CA TRP A 449 -13.57 -15.59 -13.36
C TRP A 449 -13.38 -14.87 -14.70
N PRO A 450 -12.47 -15.31 -15.59
CA PRO A 450 -12.30 -14.74 -16.93
C PRO A 450 -13.54 -14.95 -17.80
N LYS A 451 -13.91 -13.94 -18.60
CA LYS A 451 -15.16 -13.94 -19.39
C LYS A 451 -14.84 -13.82 -20.88
N LEU A 452 -14.13 -14.80 -21.43
CA LEU A 452 -13.70 -14.83 -22.83
C LEU A 452 -14.64 -15.69 -23.69
N SER A 453 -14.32 -15.84 -24.98
CA SER A 453 -15.11 -16.54 -26.00
C SER A 453 -14.87 -18.06 -26.11
N SER A 454 -14.42 -18.73 -25.06
CA SER A 454 -14.27 -20.20 -25.04
C SER A 454 -15.56 -20.89 -24.53
N HIS A 455 -15.56 -22.23 -24.45
CA HIS A 455 -16.72 -23.01 -24.01
C HIS A 455 -16.82 -23.17 -22.47
N TRP A 456 -15.74 -22.98 -21.71
CA TRP A 456 -15.72 -23.24 -20.26
C TRP A 456 -16.27 -22.06 -19.45
N GLU A 457 -16.36 -20.88 -20.03
CA GLU A 457 -16.90 -19.66 -19.42
C GLU A 457 -18.41 -19.79 -19.17
N LEU A 458 -19.07 -20.72 -19.86
CA LEU A 458 -20.45 -21.16 -19.59
C LEU A 458 -20.57 -21.98 -18.28
N LEU A 459 -19.45 -22.47 -17.74
CA LEU A 459 -19.38 -23.12 -16.42
C LEU A 459 -19.18 -22.11 -15.28
N ALA A 460 -19.23 -20.80 -15.55
CA ALA A 460 -19.09 -19.78 -14.52
C ALA A 460 -20.06 -20.05 -13.36
N PRO A 461 -19.59 -20.01 -12.10
CA PRO A 461 -20.44 -20.31 -10.97
C PRO A 461 -21.46 -19.18 -10.78
N THR A 462 -22.71 -19.37 -11.21
CA THR A 462 -23.85 -18.49 -10.93
C THR A 462 -24.53 -18.89 -9.61
N GLN A 463 -25.47 -18.09 -9.13
CA GLN A 463 -26.18 -18.30 -7.87
C GLN A 463 -26.75 -19.71 -7.72
N ASN A 464 -27.36 -20.29 -8.76
CA ASN A 464 -27.91 -21.64 -8.69
C ASN A 464 -26.80 -22.68 -8.53
N THR A 465 -25.76 -22.63 -9.37
CA THR A 465 -24.64 -23.58 -9.28
C THR A 465 -23.91 -23.50 -7.93
N TRP A 466 -23.76 -22.29 -7.40
CA TRP A 466 -23.18 -22.07 -6.08
C TRP A 466 -24.09 -22.60 -4.97
N SER A 467 -25.41 -22.45 -5.09
CA SER A 467 -26.37 -22.99 -4.12
C SER A 467 -26.38 -24.53 -4.13
N SER A 468 -26.29 -25.14 -5.31
CA SER A 468 -26.08 -26.59 -5.48
C SER A 468 -24.82 -27.07 -4.76
N ILE A 469 -23.68 -26.40 -4.99
CA ILE A 469 -22.42 -26.68 -4.29
C ILE A 469 -22.61 -26.48 -2.78
N HIS A 470 -23.22 -25.38 -2.34
CA HIS A 470 -23.45 -25.15 -0.91
C HIS A 470 -24.26 -26.28 -0.25
N ASN A 471 -25.18 -26.90 -0.99
CA ASN A 471 -26.00 -28.04 -0.55
C ASN A 471 -25.32 -29.42 -0.69
N GLY A 472 -24.05 -29.47 -1.14
CA GLY A 472 -23.28 -30.71 -1.23
C GLY A 472 -23.32 -31.41 -2.59
N GLU A 473 -23.87 -30.77 -3.64
CA GLU A 473 -23.78 -31.30 -5.00
C GLU A 473 -22.38 -31.09 -5.59
N THR A 474 -21.89 -32.05 -6.35
CA THR A 474 -20.56 -32.03 -6.96
C THR A 474 -20.61 -31.66 -8.44
N ASN A 475 -19.68 -30.82 -8.88
CA ASN A 475 -19.46 -30.51 -10.29
C ASN A 475 -17.96 -30.57 -10.57
N SER A 476 -17.49 -31.74 -11.03
CA SER A 476 -16.07 -32.04 -11.21
C SER A 476 -15.34 -31.01 -12.09
N ASN A 477 -15.96 -30.53 -13.18
CA ASN A 477 -15.32 -29.55 -14.06
C ASN A 477 -15.17 -28.19 -13.38
N LEU A 478 -16.22 -27.72 -12.71
CA LEU A 478 -16.19 -26.46 -11.96
C LEU A 478 -15.19 -26.53 -10.81
N GLU A 479 -15.20 -27.63 -10.03
CA GLU A 479 -14.28 -27.86 -8.92
C GLU A 479 -12.80 -27.80 -9.36
N LYS A 480 -12.46 -28.40 -10.51
CA LYS A 480 -11.11 -28.32 -11.07
C LYS A 480 -10.71 -26.89 -11.42
N ILE A 481 -11.60 -26.10 -12.03
CA ILE A 481 -11.33 -24.69 -12.36
C ILE A 481 -11.20 -23.85 -11.08
N VAL A 482 -12.07 -24.07 -10.09
CA VAL A 482 -12.00 -23.40 -8.78
C VAL A 482 -10.68 -23.72 -8.08
N ALA A 483 -10.24 -24.98 -8.05
CA ALA A 483 -8.97 -25.38 -7.48
C ALA A 483 -7.76 -24.73 -8.19
N PHE A 484 -7.83 -24.60 -9.52
CA PHE A 484 -6.83 -23.89 -10.30
C PHE A 484 -6.76 -22.40 -9.92
N LEU A 485 -7.90 -21.70 -9.94
CA LEU A 485 -7.97 -20.28 -9.59
C LEU A 485 -7.52 -20.03 -8.14
N LYS A 486 -7.91 -20.90 -7.21
CA LYS A 486 -7.44 -20.89 -5.83
C LYS A 486 -5.92 -20.96 -5.74
N SER A 487 -5.29 -21.89 -6.46
CA SER A 487 -3.83 -22.02 -6.50
C SER A 487 -3.18 -20.75 -7.08
N ARG A 488 -3.72 -20.26 -8.20
CA ARG A 488 -3.18 -19.11 -8.96
C ARG A 488 -3.25 -17.78 -8.19
N TYR A 489 -4.33 -17.56 -7.44
CA TYR A 489 -4.59 -16.33 -6.69
C TYR A 489 -4.38 -16.48 -5.18
N SER A 490 -4.07 -17.69 -4.71
CA SER A 490 -3.86 -18.04 -3.31
C SER A 490 -5.03 -17.63 -2.41
N PHE A 491 -6.25 -18.09 -2.71
CA PHE A 491 -7.44 -17.71 -1.90
C PHE A 491 -7.24 -18.03 -0.42
N PHE A 492 -7.66 -17.10 0.44
CA PHE A 492 -7.45 -17.17 1.88
C PHE A 492 -8.69 -16.79 2.66
N HIS A 493 -9.35 -17.79 3.27
CA HIS A 493 -10.56 -17.60 4.04
C HIS A 493 -10.24 -17.52 5.54
N TRP A 494 -10.23 -16.30 6.09
CA TRP A 494 -9.88 -16.04 7.50
C TRP A 494 -10.64 -16.91 8.52
N HIS A 495 -11.93 -17.16 8.29
CA HIS A 495 -12.77 -17.99 9.17
C HIS A 495 -12.44 -19.49 9.12
N LEU A 496 -11.85 -19.98 8.02
CA LEU A 496 -11.37 -21.36 7.90
C LEU A 496 -9.93 -21.51 8.39
N ALA A 497 -9.09 -20.49 8.16
CA ALA A 497 -7.68 -20.50 8.57
C ALA A 497 -7.50 -20.29 10.08
N PHE A 498 -8.32 -19.42 10.70
CA PHE A 498 -8.23 -19.09 12.13
C PHE A 498 -9.59 -19.26 12.83
N PRO A 499 -10.18 -20.47 12.84
CA PRO A 499 -11.55 -20.68 13.33
C PRO A 499 -11.72 -20.33 14.81
N THR A 500 -10.71 -20.61 15.63
CA THR A 500 -10.71 -20.30 17.08
C THR A 500 -10.70 -18.80 17.37
N VAL A 501 -9.98 -18.02 16.56
CA VAL A 501 -9.94 -16.55 16.68
C VAL A 501 -11.23 -15.93 16.16
N MET A 502 -11.70 -16.40 15.00
CA MET A 502 -12.89 -15.83 14.35
C MET A 502 -14.18 -16.14 15.11
N SER A 503 -14.28 -17.32 15.76
CA SER A 503 -15.38 -17.64 16.68
C SER A 503 -15.42 -16.77 17.94
N LYS A 504 -14.28 -16.22 18.36
CA LYS A 504 -14.17 -15.20 19.44
C LYS A 504 -14.42 -13.77 18.95
N GLY A 505 -14.87 -13.59 17.71
CA GLY A 505 -15.21 -12.30 17.12
C GLY A 505 -14.06 -11.59 16.39
N GLY A 506 -12.89 -12.22 16.23
CA GLY A 506 -11.75 -11.67 15.49
C GLY A 506 -10.49 -11.48 16.34
N PHE A 507 -9.61 -10.59 15.90
CA PHE A 507 -8.33 -10.29 16.56
C PHE A 507 -8.44 -9.14 17.58
N ASP A 508 -7.63 -9.19 18.64
CA ASP A 508 -7.53 -8.08 19.59
C ASP A 508 -6.69 -6.94 19.02
N ALA A 509 -5.59 -7.28 18.33
CA ALA A 509 -4.71 -6.32 17.69
C ALA A 509 -4.40 -6.71 16.24
N ILE A 510 -4.37 -5.72 15.34
CA ILE A 510 -3.81 -5.90 14.00
C ILE A 510 -2.73 -4.85 13.76
N ILE A 511 -1.54 -5.32 13.42
CA ILE A 511 -0.33 -4.51 13.28
C ILE A 511 0.40 -4.91 12.00
N GLY A 512 1.02 -3.97 11.28
CA GLY A 512 1.79 -4.35 10.10
C GLY A 512 2.13 -3.21 9.16
N ASN A 513 2.78 -3.56 8.06
CA ASN A 513 3.13 -2.67 6.96
C ASN A 513 2.67 -3.28 5.62
N PRO A 514 1.44 -2.99 5.16
CA PRO A 514 0.92 -3.52 3.90
C PRO A 514 1.71 -3.02 2.68
N PRO A 515 1.67 -3.75 1.55
CA PRO A 515 2.38 -3.34 0.33
C PRO A 515 1.83 -2.03 -0.26
N TYR A 516 2.69 -1.26 -0.94
CA TYR A 516 2.34 0.05 -1.54
C TYR A 516 2.19 -0.02 -3.07
N LEU A 517 1.38 -0.96 -3.56
CA LEU A 517 1.10 -1.11 -4.99
C LEU A 517 0.07 -0.08 -5.46
N ASP A 518 0.42 0.67 -6.50
CA ASP A 518 -0.44 1.70 -7.07
C ASP A 518 -1.55 1.12 -7.97
N SER A 519 -2.58 1.94 -8.18
CA SER A 519 -3.72 1.56 -9.01
C SER A 519 -3.38 1.21 -10.47
N GLU A 520 -2.33 1.79 -11.07
CA GLU A 520 -2.01 1.57 -12.48
C GLU A 520 -1.33 0.21 -12.68
N PHE A 521 -0.42 -0.12 -11.77
CA PHE A 521 0.22 -1.43 -11.71
C PHE A 521 -0.82 -2.55 -11.60
N LEU A 522 -1.78 -2.43 -10.67
CA LEU A 522 -2.83 -3.42 -10.49
C LEU A 522 -3.73 -3.55 -11.74
N LYS A 523 -4.11 -2.44 -12.39
CA LYS A 523 -4.93 -2.48 -13.61
C LYS A 523 -4.23 -3.19 -14.76
N LYS A 524 -2.92 -3.01 -14.87
CA LYS A 524 -2.13 -3.55 -15.98
C LYS A 524 -1.74 -5.01 -15.77
N ASN A 525 -1.31 -5.35 -14.55
CA ASN A 525 -0.69 -6.64 -14.26
C ASN A 525 -1.61 -7.63 -13.54
N HIS A 526 -2.64 -7.17 -12.83
CA HIS A 526 -3.56 -8.01 -12.04
C HIS A 526 -5.03 -7.53 -12.13
N PRO A 527 -5.60 -7.42 -13.34
CA PRO A 527 -6.94 -6.87 -13.57
C PRO A 527 -8.06 -7.63 -12.83
N TYR A 528 -8.04 -8.97 -12.83
CA TYR A 528 -9.05 -9.79 -12.16
C TYR A 528 -8.98 -9.68 -10.64
N GLN A 529 -7.77 -9.69 -10.07
CA GLN A 529 -7.60 -9.41 -8.64
C GLN A 529 -8.13 -8.01 -8.30
N ARG A 530 -7.81 -6.99 -9.12
CA ARG A 530 -8.31 -5.63 -8.90
C ARG A 530 -9.85 -5.59 -8.93
N GLN A 531 -10.47 -6.27 -9.89
CA GLN A 531 -11.93 -6.39 -9.95
C GLN A 531 -12.48 -7.06 -8.69
N ALA A 532 -11.94 -8.19 -8.29
CA ALA A 532 -12.36 -8.91 -7.09
C ALA A 532 -12.30 -8.01 -5.85
N LEU A 533 -11.19 -7.28 -5.65
CA LEU A 533 -11.06 -6.33 -4.55
C LEU A 533 -12.10 -5.20 -4.63
N SER A 534 -12.43 -4.71 -5.83
CA SER A 534 -13.43 -3.65 -6.00
C SER A 534 -14.86 -4.03 -5.61
N VAL A 535 -15.18 -5.33 -5.63
CA VAL A 535 -16.50 -5.86 -5.25
C VAL A 535 -16.53 -6.45 -3.84
N LEU A 536 -15.38 -6.86 -3.30
CA LEU A 536 -15.27 -7.41 -1.95
C LEU A 536 -15.20 -6.31 -0.87
N TYR A 537 -14.63 -5.15 -1.22
CA TYR A 537 -14.37 -4.05 -0.29
C TYR A 537 -15.18 -2.80 -0.66
N SER A 538 -15.71 -2.12 0.35
CA SER A 538 -16.57 -0.94 0.14
C SER A 538 -15.78 0.36 -0.01
N SER A 539 -14.51 0.35 0.41
CA SER A 539 -13.57 1.47 0.36
C SER A 539 -12.87 1.63 -0.99
N THR A 540 -12.90 0.62 -1.85
CA THR A 540 -12.17 0.56 -3.12
C THR A 540 -12.89 1.30 -4.27
N ASN A 541 -13.01 2.62 -4.16
CA ASN A 541 -13.61 3.48 -5.19
C ASN A 541 -12.55 4.24 -6.01
N GLY A 542 -12.71 4.29 -7.33
CA GLY A 542 -11.81 5.00 -8.24
C GLY A 542 -10.41 4.40 -8.35
N ASN A 543 -9.38 5.25 -8.31
CA ASN A 543 -7.96 4.88 -8.46
C ASN A 543 -7.29 4.66 -7.11
N TRP A 544 -7.74 3.63 -6.38
CA TRP A 544 -7.20 3.25 -5.08
C TRP A 544 -5.95 2.36 -5.18
N ASP A 545 -5.10 2.48 -4.15
CA ASP A 545 -3.88 1.70 -3.93
C ASP A 545 -4.16 0.54 -2.95
N ILE A 546 -3.36 -0.53 -3.00
CA ILE A 546 -3.68 -1.80 -2.31
C ILE A 546 -3.76 -1.71 -0.78
N TYR A 547 -3.09 -0.75 -0.14
CA TYR A 547 -3.18 -0.57 1.32
C TYR A 547 -4.58 -0.13 1.80
N ILE A 548 -5.44 0.38 0.90
CA ILE A 548 -6.82 0.79 1.20
C ILE A 548 -7.67 -0.42 1.64
N PRO A 549 -7.83 -1.49 0.83
CA PRO A 549 -8.56 -2.68 1.26
C PRO A 549 -7.89 -3.41 2.44
N PHE A 550 -6.56 -3.35 2.61
CA PHE A 550 -5.89 -3.87 3.81
C PHE A 550 -6.34 -3.17 5.09
N THR A 551 -6.52 -1.85 5.04
CA THR A 551 -7.00 -1.07 6.19
C THR A 551 -8.46 -1.39 6.50
N GLU A 552 -9.32 -1.52 5.48
CA GLU A 552 -10.71 -1.97 5.67
C GLU A 552 -10.77 -3.38 6.24
N LEU A 553 -10.01 -4.34 5.68
CA LEU A 553 -9.91 -5.71 6.17
C LEU A 553 -9.49 -5.73 7.64
N SER A 554 -8.46 -4.97 8.01
CA SER A 554 -7.95 -4.94 9.38
C SER A 554 -9.03 -4.51 10.37
N VAL A 555 -9.78 -3.44 10.10
CA VAL A 555 -10.89 -3.04 10.99
C VAL A 555 -11.99 -4.10 11.03
N GLN A 556 -12.28 -4.79 9.91
CA GLN A 556 -13.29 -5.84 9.88
C GLN A 556 -12.91 -7.07 10.71
N LEU A 557 -11.63 -7.45 10.69
CA LEU A 557 -11.08 -8.60 11.41
C LEU A 557 -10.92 -8.39 12.93
N LEU A 558 -11.05 -7.17 13.44
CA LEU A 558 -10.94 -6.92 14.88
C LEU A 558 -12.18 -7.39 15.66
N LYS A 559 -11.98 -7.76 16.93
CA LYS A 559 -13.06 -7.83 17.93
C LYS A 559 -13.59 -6.43 18.23
N GLU A 560 -14.77 -6.34 18.83
CA GLU A 560 -15.23 -5.06 19.41
C GLU A 560 -14.20 -4.55 20.43
N ASN A 561 -13.86 -3.27 20.36
CA ASN A 561 -12.76 -2.64 21.09
C ASN A 561 -11.35 -3.10 20.71
N GLY A 562 -11.15 -4.05 19.78
CA GLY A 562 -9.83 -4.35 19.22
C GLY A 562 -9.21 -3.11 18.53
N ARG A 563 -7.88 -3.05 18.40
CA ARG A 563 -7.19 -1.93 17.73
C ARG A 563 -6.38 -2.39 16.54
N GLN A 564 -6.43 -1.61 15.46
CA GLN A 564 -5.49 -1.75 14.35
C GLN A 564 -4.57 -0.55 14.28
N GLY A 565 -3.35 -0.77 13.81
CA GLY A 565 -2.49 0.28 13.27
C GLY A 565 -1.68 -0.33 12.13
N LEU A 566 -1.70 0.34 10.97
CA LEU A 566 -0.90 -0.05 9.81
C LEU A 566 -0.01 1.12 9.39
N VAL A 567 1.21 0.81 8.96
CA VAL A 567 2.09 1.78 8.30
C VAL A 567 1.60 1.97 6.87
N THR A 568 1.16 3.18 6.52
CA THR A 568 0.56 3.46 5.21
C THR A 568 1.11 4.76 4.63
N PRO A 569 1.04 4.97 3.30
CA PRO A 569 1.34 6.27 2.72
C PRO A 569 0.42 7.36 3.28
N ASN A 570 0.95 8.57 3.48
CA ASN A 570 0.20 9.72 4.02
C ASN A 570 -1.04 10.11 3.18
N LYS A 571 -1.09 9.67 1.92
CA LYS A 571 -2.25 9.79 1.03
C LYS A 571 -3.54 9.26 1.64
N ILE A 572 -3.48 8.29 2.55
CA ILE A 572 -4.64 7.79 3.29
C ILE A 572 -5.42 8.92 4.01
N LEU A 573 -4.77 10.03 4.34
CA LEU A 573 -5.35 11.17 5.05
C LEU A 573 -5.95 12.25 4.15
N GLY A 574 -5.62 12.27 2.84
CA GLY A 574 -5.98 13.41 1.98
C GLY A 574 -6.06 13.14 0.48
N SER A 575 -6.07 11.88 0.03
CA SER A 575 -6.35 11.56 -1.38
C SER A 575 -7.85 11.31 -1.60
N ASP A 576 -8.35 11.69 -2.78
CA ASP A 576 -9.77 11.52 -3.10
C ASP A 576 -10.19 10.03 -3.10
N TYR A 577 -9.27 9.14 -3.49
CA TYR A 577 -9.54 7.70 -3.48
C TYR A 577 -9.61 7.10 -2.08
N ALA A 578 -9.04 7.75 -1.06
CA ALA A 578 -9.14 7.32 0.33
C ALA A 578 -10.47 7.75 0.98
N ALA A 579 -11.26 8.61 0.32
CA ALA A 579 -12.49 9.16 0.90
C ALA A 579 -13.48 8.11 1.37
N SER A 580 -13.69 7.06 0.56
CA SER A 580 -14.59 5.97 0.91
C SER A 580 -14.10 5.21 2.15
N LEU A 581 -12.79 4.96 2.26
CA LEU A 581 -12.19 4.33 3.44
C LEU A 581 -12.38 5.19 4.70
N GLN A 582 -12.09 6.48 4.60
CA GLN A 582 -12.21 7.40 5.73
C GLN A 582 -13.66 7.48 6.22
N ASN A 583 -14.61 7.72 5.31
CA ASN A 583 -16.01 7.94 5.64
C ASN A 583 -16.75 6.67 6.08
N LYS A 584 -16.48 5.53 5.44
CA LYS A 584 -17.18 4.26 5.71
C LYS A 584 -16.52 3.40 6.77
N VAL A 585 -15.23 3.56 7.01
CA VAL A 585 -14.46 2.72 7.94
C VAL A 585 -13.87 3.53 9.08
N LEU A 586 -12.95 4.47 8.81
CA LEU A 586 -12.18 5.13 9.87
C LEU A 586 -13.06 6.00 10.77
N LEU A 587 -13.91 6.86 10.20
CA LEU A 587 -14.79 7.78 10.92
C LEU A 587 -16.07 7.10 11.47
N GLN A 588 -16.37 5.87 11.04
CA GLN A 588 -17.43 5.04 11.64
C GLN A 588 -16.94 4.24 12.86
N ASN A 589 -15.62 4.20 13.06
CA ASN A 589 -14.97 3.57 14.20
C ASN A 589 -14.28 4.62 15.08
N ARG A 590 -13.76 4.20 16.23
CA ARG A 590 -13.03 5.08 17.15
C ARG A 590 -11.61 5.30 16.62
N LEU A 591 -11.44 6.36 15.85
CA LEU A 591 -10.13 6.81 15.39
C LEU A 591 -9.35 7.40 16.58
N CYS A 592 -8.31 6.71 17.05
CA CYS A 592 -7.62 7.06 18.28
C CYS A 592 -6.50 8.06 18.06
N GLU A 593 -5.56 7.71 17.18
CA GLU A 593 -4.28 8.40 17.01
C GLU A 593 -3.84 8.36 15.55
N VAL A 594 -3.19 9.44 15.10
CA VAL A 594 -2.49 9.49 13.81
C VAL A 594 -1.06 9.99 14.03
N HIS A 595 -0.10 9.15 13.66
CA HIS A 595 1.32 9.44 13.73
C HIS A 595 1.83 9.75 12.32
N ASP A 596 2.30 10.97 12.10
CA ASP A 596 2.74 11.47 10.82
C ASP A 596 4.27 11.58 10.75
N PHE A 597 4.88 10.72 9.93
CA PHE A 597 6.31 10.67 9.68
C PHE A 597 6.69 11.26 8.31
N SER A 598 5.76 11.96 7.64
CA SER A 598 5.96 12.50 6.28
C SER A 598 7.13 13.49 6.15
N MET A 599 7.56 14.10 7.26
CA MET A 599 8.71 15.02 7.32
C MET A 599 10.07 14.29 7.40
N GLN A 600 10.07 12.96 7.43
CA GLN A 600 11.26 12.12 7.55
C GLN A 600 11.49 11.27 6.30
N SER A 601 12.75 10.95 6.03
CA SER A 601 13.13 9.97 5.01
C SER A 601 13.43 8.65 5.73
N LEU A 602 12.40 7.85 5.97
CA LEU A 602 12.51 6.61 6.76
C LEU A 602 12.98 5.40 5.94
N PHE A 603 12.75 5.39 4.64
CA PHE A 603 13.12 4.29 3.75
C PHE A 603 14.30 4.68 2.85
N GLU A 604 15.31 3.82 2.78
CA GLU A 604 16.46 4.04 1.92
C GLU A 604 16.10 3.85 0.44
N GLY A 605 16.42 4.85 -0.40
CA GLY A 605 16.17 4.79 -1.84
C GLY A 605 14.73 5.11 -2.29
N ALA A 606 13.80 5.39 -1.37
CA ALA A 606 12.43 5.78 -1.70
C ALA A 606 11.95 6.96 -0.84
N LYS A 607 11.54 8.07 -1.48
CA LYS A 607 10.89 9.20 -0.80
C LYS A 607 9.40 8.93 -0.63
N VAL A 608 9.04 8.01 0.27
CA VAL A 608 7.64 7.71 0.61
C VAL A 608 7.32 8.34 1.97
N ALA A 609 6.38 9.28 1.97
CA ALA A 609 5.82 9.86 3.19
C ALA A 609 4.84 8.86 3.80
N VAL A 610 5.07 8.46 5.06
CA VAL A 610 4.25 7.45 5.75
C VAL A 610 3.59 8.00 7.01
N VAL A 611 2.47 7.38 7.36
CA VAL A 611 1.68 7.66 8.56
C VAL A 611 1.24 6.33 9.18
N ILE A 612 0.94 6.36 10.48
CA ILE A 612 0.26 5.26 11.19
C ILE A 612 -1.09 5.79 11.64
N VAL A 613 -2.17 5.16 11.17
CA VAL A 613 -3.54 5.49 11.55
C VAL A 613 -4.05 4.42 12.50
N VAL A 614 -4.26 4.78 13.76
CA VAL A 614 -4.71 3.86 14.81
C VAL A 614 -6.22 3.96 14.98
N THR A 615 -6.91 2.84 14.74
CA THR A 615 -8.37 2.77 14.84
C THR A 615 -8.75 1.65 15.80
N GLU A 616 -9.64 1.96 16.74
CA GLU A 616 -10.29 0.98 17.60
C GLU A 616 -11.69 0.64 17.06
N LYS A 617 -12.00 -0.64 16.93
CA LYS A 617 -13.29 -1.09 16.40
C LYS A 617 -14.41 -0.76 17.37
N GLY A 618 -15.44 -0.12 16.82
CA GLY A 618 -16.66 0.21 17.52
C GLY A 618 -17.10 1.65 17.31
N ARG A 619 -18.41 1.88 17.44
CA ARG A 619 -19.01 3.18 17.12
C ARG A 619 -18.46 4.28 18.04
N PRO A 620 -17.96 5.41 17.50
CA PRO A 620 -17.47 6.50 18.32
C PRO A 620 -18.63 7.36 18.84
N LYS A 621 -18.45 7.94 20.03
CA LYS A 621 -19.29 9.06 20.51
C LYS A 621 -18.95 10.32 19.70
N GLU A 622 -19.89 11.25 19.54
CA GLU A 622 -19.65 12.49 18.79
C GLU A 622 -18.50 13.33 19.37
N ASN A 623 -18.27 13.25 20.68
CA ASN A 623 -17.16 13.94 21.36
C ASN A 623 -15.87 13.10 21.47
N HIS A 624 -15.77 11.99 20.74
CA HIS A 624 -14.57 11.15 20.74
C HIS A 624 -13.36 11.95 20.27
N LYS A 625 -12.34 12.03 21.11
CA LYS A 625 -11.11 12.78 20.87
C LYS A 625 -10.15 11.95 20.04
N VAL A 626 -9.51 12.59 19.07
CA VAL A 626 -8.51 11.97 18.20
C VAL A 626 -7.21 12.74 18.30
N GLN A 627 -6.08 12.06 18.51
CA GLN A 627 -4.77 12.71 18.59
C GLN A 627 -4.03 12.68 17.26
N TYR A 628 -3.30 13.75 16.96
CA TYR A 628 -2.41 13.84 15.81
C TYR A 628 -1.01 14.24 16.30
N LEU A 629 0.00 13.49 15.87
CA LEU A 629 1.39 13.63 16.26
C LEU A 629 2.26 13.66 15.00
N GLN A 630 2.92 14.78 14.72
CA GLN A 630 3.87 14.89 13.60
C GLN A 630 5.30 14.79 14.13
N TYR A 631 6.13 14.02 13.44
CA TYR A 631 7.50 13.74 13.84
C TYR A 631 8.52 14.38 12.89
N GLU A 632 9.56 14.98 13.44
CA GLU A 632 10.72 15.49 12.69
C GLU A 632 11.94 14.56 12.77
N ARG A 633 13.04 14.94 12.11
CA ARG A 633 14.28 14.14 12.12
C ARG A 633 14.73 13.88 13.56
N GLY A 634 15.05 12.62 13.86
CA GLY A 634 15.41 12.20 15.22
C GLY A 634 14.24 11.70 16.06
N ASN A 635 13.06 11.50 15.45
CA ASN A 635 11.86 10.93 16.09
C ASN A 635 11.31 11.77 17.25
N GLN A 636 11.54 13.08 17.20
CA GLN A 636 10.94 14.03 18.13
C GLN A 636 9.60 14.51 17.57
N VAL A 637 8.62 14.68 18.45
CA VAL A 637 7.30 15.21 18.07
C VAL A 637 7.44 16.71 17.85
N SER A 638 7.34 17.16 16.59
CA SER A 638 7.42 18.57 16.22
C SER A 638 6.08 19.28 16.34
N LYS A 639 4.96 18.58 16.14
CA LYS A 639 3.61 19.11 16.32
C LYS A 639 2.70 18.08 16.98
N LYS A 640 1.82 18.57 17.86
CA LYS A 640 0.75 17.80 18.48
C LYS A 640 -0.56 18.56 18.38
N ALA A 641 -1.62 17.86 18.01
CA ALA A 641 -2.98 18.39 18.08
C ALA A 641 -3.98 17.33 18.48
N GLN A 642 -5.19 17.80 18.77
CA GLN A 642 -6.31 16.96 19.11
C GLN A 642 -7.56 17.48 18.38
N GLY A 643 -8.19 16.60 17.62
CA GLY A 643 -9.48 16.83 16.99
C GLY A 643 -10.61 16.10 17.73
N VAL A 644 -11.84 16.36 17.31
CA VAL A 644 -13.03 15.61 17.74
C VAL A 644 -13.65 14.97 16.51
N ILE A 645 -14.08 13.71 16.60
CA ILE A 645 -14.55 12.95 15.44
C ILE A 645 -15.73 13.62 14.71
N SER A 646 -16.65 14.27 15.43
CA SER A 646 -17.76 15.02 14.84
C SER A 646 -17.28 16.17 13.95
N GLN A 647 -16.20 16.85 14.35
CA GLN A 647 -15.59 17.92 13.55
C GLN A 647 -14.89 17.37 12.31
N LEU A 648 -14.24 16.20 12.44
CA LEU A 648 -13.59 15.55 11.29
C LEU A 648 -14.61 15.11 10.23
N ARG A 649 -15.83 14.76 10.64
CA ARG A 649 -16.94 14.43 9.73
C ARG A 649 -17.54 15.65 9.02
N LEU A 650 -17.28 16.87 9.49
CA LEU A 650 -17.68 18.11 8.80
C LEU A 650 -16.72 18.48 7.67
N LEU A 651 -15.54 17.86 7.63
CA LEU A 651 -14.56 18.11 6.58
C LEU A 651 -15.09 17.60 5.24
N PRO A 652 -14.71 18.23 4.11
CA PRO A 652 -15.08 17.73 2.80
C PRO A 652 -14.71 16.26 2.62
N ASP A 653 -15.49 15.52 1.82
CA ASP A 653 -15.37 14.07 1.69
C ASP A 653 -13.92 13.61 1.48
N GLY A 654 -13.41 12.85 2.45
CA GLY A 654 -12.12 12.18 2.34
C GLY A 654 -10.88 12.96 2.77
N TYR A 655 -11.04 13.91 3.69
CA TYR A 655 -9.92 14.61 4.28
C TYR A 655 -9.95 14.53 5.81
N ILE A 656 -9.07 13.74 6.41
CA ILE A 656 -8.85 13.81 7.87
C ILE A 656 -7.77 14.85 8.18
N SER A 657 -8.16 16.12 8.18
CA SER A 657 -7.28 17.25 8.51
C SER A 657 -7.41 17.63 9.99
N PHE A 658 -6.70 16.88 10.84
CA PHE A 658 -7.06 16.67 12.25
C PHE A 658 -7.34 17.85 13.17
N PRO A 659 -6.82 19.07 12.95
CA PRO A 659 -7.73 20.23 12.93
C PRO A 659 -7.10 21.38 12.12
N LEU A 660 -7.23 21.30 10.78
CA LEU A 660 -6.62 22.23 9.82
C LEU A 660 -5.10 22.42 10.06
N THR A 661 -4.43 21.30 10.38
CA THR A 661 -2.98 21.12 10.63
C THR A 661 -2.32 22.07 11.66
N CYS A 662 -3.06 22.42 12.72
CA CYS A 662 -2.57 22.83 14.05
C CYS A 662 -2.09 24.30 14.24
N SER A 663 -2.91 25.30 13.89
CA SER A 663 -2.72 26.71 14.35
C SER A 663 -4.00 27.53 14.50
N GLU A 664 -5.04 27.28 13.70
CA GLU A 664 -6.25 28.13 13.66
C GLU A 664 -7.56 27.30 13.75
N PRO A 665 -7.93 26.80 14.96
CA PRO A 665 -9.20 26.09 15.17
C PRO A 665 -10.44 26.95 14.87
N SER A 666 -10.27 28.29 14.90
CA SER A 666 -11.27 29.29 14.55
C SER A 666 -11.90 29.07 13.17
N LEU A 667 -11.13 28.50 12.23
CA LEU A 667 -11.57 28.22 10.86
C LEU A 667 -12.52 27.01 10.76
N LEU A 668 -12.60 26.14 11.78
CA LEU A 668 -13.55 25.01 11.77
C LEU A 668 -15.01 25.49 11.77
N GLY A 669 -15.30 26.64 12.39
CA GLY A 669 -16.64 27.24 12.34
C GLY A 669 -17.05 27.63 10.91
N TRP A 670 -16.09 27.85 10.01
CA TRP A 670 -16.40 28.19 8.63
C TRP A 670 -16.91 26.98 7.84
N LEU A 671 -16.48 25.76 8.20
CA LEU A 671 -16.98 24.53 7.58
C LEU A 671 -18.47 24.27 7.85
N GLN A 672 -19.03 24.90 8.90
CA GLN A 672 -20.45 24.80 9.24
C GLN A 672 -21.35 25.69 8.37
N HIS A 673 -20.79 26.55 7.52
CA HIS A 673 -21.61 27.34 6.61
C HIS A 673 -22.32 26.41 5.63
N ASP A 674 -23.54 26.75 5.24
CA ASP A 674 -24.32 25.91 4.32
C ASP A 674 -23.80 26.00 2.87
N HIS A 675 -23.15 27.12 2.52
CA HIS A 675 -22.69 27.37 1.16
C HIS A 675 -21.25 26.91 0.91
N ARG A 676 -20.97 26.54 -0.34
CA ARG A 676 -19.69 26.08 -0.87
C ARG A 676 -19.37 26.80 -2.18
N ILE A 677 -18.11 26.80 -2.63
CA ILE A 677 -17.76 27.49 -3.88
C ILE A 677 -18.56 26.97 -5.08
N ILE A 678 -18.90 25.68 -5.11
CA ILE A 678 -19.78 25.11 -6.14
C ILE A 678 -21.17 25.78 -6.24
N ASP A 679 -21.63 26.41 -5.15
CA ASP A 679 -22.89 27.17 -5.15
C ASP A 679 -22.74 28.52 -5.86
N ALA A 680 -21.53 29.09 -5.91
CA ALA A 680 -21.26 30.41 -6.48
C ALA A 680 -20.55 30.37 -7.85
N ALA A 681 -19.79 29.31 -8.16
CA ALA A 681 -19.01 29.21 -9.38
C ALA A 681 -18.81 27.76 -9.81
N ASP A 682 -18.77 27.54 -11.13
CA ASP A 682 -18.40 26.25 -11.72
C ASP A 682 -16.88 26.19 -11.86
N CYS A 683 -16.24 25.13 -11.35
CA CYS A 683 -14.79 24.97 -11.41
C CYS A 683 -14.40 23.86 -12.40
N SER A 684 -13.37 24.08 -13.21
CA SER A 684 -12.85 23.05 -14.12
C SER A 684 -11.34 23.19 -14.35
N ASP A 685 -10.70 22.14 -14.83
CA ASP A 685 -9.34 22.24 -15.35
C ASP A 685 -9.32 23.12 -16.61
N GLY A 686 -8.22 23.85 -16.85
CA GLY A 686 -8.08 24.69 -18.04
C GLY A 686 -8.09 23.90 -19.36
N ALA A 687 -7.39 22.77 -19.41
CA ALA A 687 -7.38 21.87 -20.56
C ALA A 687 -6.97 20.44 -20.15
N THR A 688 -7.53 19.42 -20.81
CA THR A 688 -7.04 18.04 -20.69
C THR A 688 -5.64 17.90 -21.30
N THR A 689 -4.89 16.85 -20.93
CA THR A 689 -3.56 16.61 -21.49
C THR A 689 -3.58 16.51 -23.03
N GLY A 690 -4.57 15.82 -23.61
CA GLY A 690 -4.71 15.69 -25.06
C GLY A 690 -5.05 17.01 -25.76
N GLU A 691 -5.97 17.79 -25.19
CA GLU A 691 -6.29 19.13 -25.71
C GLU A 691 -5.08 20.06 -25.65
N ALA A 692 -4.36 20.06 -24.54
CA ALA A 692 -3.26 21.00 -24.32
C ALA A 692 -2.13 20.85 -25.35
N TYR A 693 -1.81 19.62 -25.79
CA TYR A 693 -0.83 19.41 -26.88
C TYR A 693 -1.33 19.92 -28.23
N ARG A 694 -2.63 19.75 -28.53
CA ARG A 694 -3.23 20.30 -29.76
C ARG A 694 -3.28 21.83 -29.73
N ILE A 695 -3.56 22.41 -28.56
CA ILE A 695 -3.50 23.86 -28.35
C ILE A 695 -2.06 24.35 -28.53
N GLN A 696 -1.07 23.64 -27.98
CA GLN A 696 0.34 24.02 -28.09
C GLN A 696 0.81 24.11 -29.55
N SER A 697 0.33 23.25 -30.45
CA SER A 697 0.74 23.27 -31.86
C SER A 697 0.31 24.51 -32.66
N ILE A 698 -0.64 25.30 -32.13
CA ILE A 698 -1.16 26.51 -32.79
C ILE A 698 -0.78 27.80 -32.06
N VAL A 699 0.03 27.71 -30.99
CA VAL A 699 0.54 28.87 -30.26
C VAL A 699 1.63 29.58 -31.06
N LYS A 700 1.57 30.90 -31.07
CA LYS A 700 2.57 31.78 -31.69
C LYS A 700 3.03 32.86 -30.71
N ASP A 701 4.16 33.48 -31.02
CA ASP A 701 4.60 34.70 -30.33
C ASP A 701 3.84 35.91 -30.88
N GLY A 702 3.24 36.67 -29.98
CA GLY A 702 2.69 38.00 -30.22
C GLY A 702 3.59 39.08 -29.62
N ASP A 703 2.99 40.24 -29.33
CA ASP A 703 3.69 41.38 -28.73
C ASP A 703 2.85 42.08 -27.64
N ALA A 704 3.34 43.22 -27.15
CA ALA A 704 2.68 43.97 -26.08
C ALA A 704 1.38 44.65 -26.54
N ASP A 705 1.23 44.95 -27.83
CA ASP A 705 0.05 45.62 -28.38
C ASP A 705 -1.14 44.66 -28.45
N ASP A 706 -0.86 43.35 -28.46
CA ASP A 706 -1.89 42.32 -28.47
C ASP A 706 -2.73 42.28 -27.19
N VAL A 707 -2.37 42.92 -26.07
CA VAL A 707 -3.08 42.75 -24.78
C VAL A 707 -4.60 43.01 -24.90
N ASN A 708 -4.98 44.01 -25.70
CA ASN A 708 -6.37 44.41 -25.96
C ASN A 708 -6.92 43.89 -27.30
N ASN A 709 -6.12 43.17 -28.08
CA ASN A 709 -6.50 42.63 -29.38
C ASN A 709 -7.50 41.47 -29.25
N THR A 710 -8.72 41.64 -29.77
CA THR A 710 -9.78 40.62 -29.71
C THR A 710 -9.69 39.55 -30.81
N ASP A 711 -8.85 39.76 -31.81
CA ASP A 711 -8.61 38.79 -32.89
C ASP A 711 -7.67 37.66 -32.43
N VAL A 712 -7.08 37.79 -31.24
CA VAL A 712 -6.17 36.81 -30.65
C VAL A 712 -6.57 36.44 -29.23
N ILE A 713 -6.31 35.19 -28.88
CA ILE A 713 -6.50 34.63 -27.54
C ILE A 713 -5.16 34.50 -26.85
N LYS A 714 -5.04 35.08 -25.67
CA LYS A 714 -3.84 35.07 -24.83
C LYS A 714 -3.83 33.85 -23.94
N ILE A 715 -2.70 33.17 -23.82
CA ILE A 715 -2.61 31.96 -22.97
C ILE A 715 -1.96 32.30 -21.64
N VAL A 716 -2.60 31.91 -20.55
CA VAL A 716 -2.03 31.96 -19.20
C VAL A 716 -1.98 30.55 -18.64
N ASN A 717 -0.96 30.24 -17.84
CA ASN A 717 -0.84 28.97 -17.12
C ASN A 717 -0.51 29.21 -15.65
N THR A 718 -0.33 28.13 -14.89
CA THR A 718 -0.04 28.24 -13.45
C THR A 718 1.16 29.11 -13.08
N GLY A 719 2.17 29.26 -13.96
CA GLY A 719 3.37 30.05 -13.67
C GLY A 719 3.19 31.54 -13.91
N THR A 720 2.08 31.95 -14.53
CA THR A 720 1.80 33.32 -14.99
C THR A 720 0.55 33.91 -14.30
N VAL A 721 0.15 33.34 -13.17
CA VAL A 721 -0.95 33.84 -12.32
C VAL A 721 -0.37 34.21 -10.96
N ASP A 722 -0.50 35.46 -10.58
CA ASP A 722 -0.19 35.97 -9.24
C ASP A 722 -1.49 36.47 -8.57
N PRO A 723 -1.52 36.71 -7.25
CA PRO A 723 -2.69 37.26 -6.59
C PRO A 723 -3.17 38.56 -7.27
N PHE A 724 -4.38 38.53 -7.82
CA PHE A 724 -5.05 39.62 -8.53
C PHE A 724 -4.48 39.99 -9.92
N GLU A 725 -3.41 39.35 -10.39
CA GLU A 725 -2.71 39.75 -11.61
C GLU A 725 -2.40 38.57 -12.55
N LEU A 726 -2.59 38.80 -13.86
CA LEU A 726 -2.12 37.90 -14.91
C LEU A 726 -0.81 38.44 -15.47
N LEU A 727 0.28 37.68 -15.34
CA LEU A 727 1.63 38.10 -15.72
C LEU A 727 1.95 37.88 -17.21
N TRP A 728 0.93 37.82 -18.06
CA TRP A 728 1.10 37.70 -19.51
C TRP A 728 1.89 38.93 -20.02
N GLY A 729 2.94 38.70 -20.82
CA GLY A 729 3.87 39.75 -21.25
C GLY A 729 4.92 40.19 -20.23
N SER A 730 4.66 40.01 -18.93
CA SER A 730 5.58 40.43 -17.85
C SER A 730 6.48 39.30 -17.34
N LYS A 731 6.02 38.04 -17.47
CA LYS A 731 6.76 36.85 -17.07
C LYS A 731 6.76 35.82 -18.20
N GLN A 732 7.92 35.23 -18.45
CA GLN A 732 8.05 34.20 -19.47
C GLN A 732 7.20 32.97 -19.10
N ILE A 733 6.27 32.60 -19.98
CA ILE A 733 5.48 31.39 -19.84
C ILE A 733 6.29 30.17 -20.31
N SER A 734 6.04 29.01 -19.71
CA SER A 734 6.48 27.72 -20.23
C SER A 734 5.27 26.81 -20.41
N TYR A 735 4.89 26.55 -21.66
CA TYR A 735 3.67 25.81 -22.01
C TYR A 735 3.98 24.63 -22.94
N LEU A 736 4.12 23.42 -22.36
CA LEU A 736 4.35 22.18 -23.09
C LEU A 736 5.46 22.27 -24.17
N GLY A 737 6.61 22.85 -23.82
CA GLY A 737 7.76 23.01 -24.72
C GLY A 737 7.88 24.40 -25.34
N TYR A 738 6.78 25.15 -25.48
CA TYR A 738 6.80 26.56 -25.87
C TYR A 738 7.32 27.45 -24.71
N LYS A 739 8.14 28.46 -25.03
CA LYS A 739 8.63 29.47 -24.09
C LYS A 739 8.61 30.86 -24.74
N GLY A 740 7.90 31.81 -24.14
CA GLY A 740 7.76 33.17 -24.66
C GLY A 740 7.10 34.10 -23.64
N PHE A 741 7.01 35.39 -23.95
CA PHE A 741 6.34 36.38 -23.08
C PHE A 741 4.89 36.63 -23.50
N PHE A 742 4.60 36.57 -24.81
CA PHE A 742 3.31 36.94 -25.39
C PHE A 742 2.69 35.76 -26.16
N PRO A 743 2.33 34.64 -25.51
CA PRO A 743 1.70 33.52 -26.19
C PRO A 743 0.29 33.90 -26.68
N ILE A 744 0.08 33.83 -27.99
CA ILE A 744 -1.21 34.11 -28.64
C ILE A 744 -1.67 32.96 -29.54
N ILE A 745 -2.97 32.92 -29.78
CA ILE A 745 -3.63 32.04 -30.75
C ILE A 745 -4.63 32.87 -31.56
N ASP A 746 -4.69 32.66 -32.87
CA ASP A 746 -5.73 33.25 -33.72
C ASP A 746 -7.15 32.81 -33.26
N ALA A 747 -8.02 33.79 -32.97
CA ALA A 747 -9.32 33.54 -32.35
C ALA A 747 -10.28 32.74 -33.27
N GLN A 748 -10.24 32.99 -34.58
CA GLN A 748 -11.11 32.31 -35.55
C GLN A 748 -10.72 30.84 -35.71
N THR A 749 -9.42 30.58 -35.83
CA THR A 749 -8.84 29.23 -35.89
C THR A 749 -9.15 28.46 -34.61
N PHE A 750 -8.99 29.11 -33.45
CA PHE A 750 -9.28 28.49 -32.17
C PHE A 750 -10.77 28.15 -31.99
N LYS A 751 -11.67 29.03 -32.42
CA LYS A 751 -13.13 28.80 -32.38
C LYS A 751 -13.54 27.55 -33.15
N LYS A 752 -12.94 27.33 -34.32
CA LYS A 752 -13.23 26.20 -35.20
C LYS A 752 -12.83 24.86 -34.57
N ASP A 753 -11.64 24.81 -33.97
CA ASP A 753 -11.04 23.56 -33.49
C ASP A 753 -11.36 23.26 -32.01
N PHE A 754 -11.74 24.29 -31.23
CA PHE A 754 -11.97 24.22 -29.77
C PHE A 754 -13.16 25.08 -29.31
N GLU A 755 -14.36 24.86 -29.88
CA GLU A 755 -15.55 25.69 -29.62
C GLU A 755 -15.86 25.91 -28.12
N GLN A 756 -15.77 24.87 -27.29
CA GLN A 756 -16.01 25.00 -25.85
C GLN A 756 -14.96 25.87 -25.15
N ARG A 757 -13.67 25.70 -25.48
CA ARG A 757 -12.59 26.51 -24.89
C ARG A 757 -12.63 27.94 -25.39
N TYR A 758 -13.08 28.17 -26.62
CA TYR A 758 -13.33 29.50 -27.15
C TYR A 758 -14.38 30.23 -26.31
N LYS A 759 -15.54 29.59 -26.02
CA LYS A 759 -16.58 30.18 -25.14
C LYS A 759 -16.04 30.52 -23.75
N GLN A 760 -15.17 29.67 -23.19
CA GLN A 760 -14.49 29.96 -21.93
C GLN A 760 -13.50 31.12 -22.07
N ALA A 761 -12.71 31.19 -23.14
CA ALA A 761 -11.76 32.27 -23.36
C ALA A 761 -12.45 33.63 -23.52
N THR A 762 -13.58 33.70 -24.23
CA THR A 762 -14.28 34.96 -24.53
C THR A 762 -15.18 35.50 -23.42
N THR A 763 -15.24 34.82 -22.27
CA THR A 763 -16.01 35.26 -21.10
C THR A 763 -15.09 35.73 -19.98
N THR A 764 -15.58 36.66 -19.16
CA THR A 764 -14.92 37.03 -17.90
C THR A 764 -14.99 35.86 -16.94
N LYS A 765 -13.85 35.53 -16.33
CA LYS A 765 -13.69 34.37 -15.45
C LYS A 765 -12.56 34.61 -14.46
N ILE A 766 -12.36 33.67 -13.54
CA ILE A 766 -11.23 33.67 -12.63
C ILE A 766 -10.29 32.55 -13.06
N ILE A 767 -9.00 32.86 -13.19
CA ILE A 767 -7.94 31.87 -13.41
C ILE A 767 -7.13 31.77 -12.12
N MET A 768 -6.95 30.55 -11.63
CA MET A 768 -6.16 30.25 -10.44
C MET A 768 -4.98 29.35 -10.80
N ALA A 769 -3.83 29.59 -10.18
CA ALA A 769 -2.67 28.72 -10.27
C ALA A 769 -3.00 27.33 -9.72
N GLY A 770 -2.84 26.28 -10.53
CA GLY A 770 -3.06 24.89 -10.08
C GLY A 770 -1.84 24.28 -9.39
N MET A 771 -0.66 24.92 -9.49
CA MET A 771 0.56 24.53 -8.81
C MET A 771 1.26 25.76 -8.22
N SER A 772 1.02 26.04 -6.94
CA SER A 772 1.62 27.19 -6.25
C SER A 772 1.88 26.92 -4.76
N ALA A 773 2.76 27.71 -4.16
CA ALA A 773 3.04 27.69 -2.72
C ALA A 773 1.94 28.36 -1.87
N ARG A 774 0.95 28.99 -2.50
CA ARG A 774 -0.25 29.59 -1.88
C ARG A 774 -1.39 29.62 -2.90
N LEU A 775 -2.58 30.04 -2.48
CA LEU A 775 -3.67 30.32 -3.43
C LEU A 775 -3.37 31.62 -4.17
N GLU A 776 -3.39 31.56 -5.50
CA GLU A 776 -3.12 32.70 -6.39
C GLU A 776 -4.16 32.69 -7.50
N ALA A 777 -5.05 33.69 -7.49
CA ALA A 777 -6.13 33.82 -8.45
C ALA A 777 -6.24 35.25 -8.98
N ALA A 778 -6.61 35.38 -10.24
CA ALA A 778 -6.84 36.67 -10.89
C ALA A 778 -8.10 36.62 -11.75
N VAL A 779 -8.80 37.76 -11.85
CA VAL A 779 -9.91 37.91 -12.80
C VAL A 779 -9.30 38.05 -14.20
N ALA A 780 -9.67 37.14 -15.08
CA ALA A 780 -9.26 37.14 -16.47
C ALA A 780 -10.35 37.80 -17.33
N PRO A 781 -10.00 38.87 -18.08
CA PRO A 781 -10.94 39.46 -19.02
C PRO A 781 -11.21 38.51 -20.20
N PRO A 782 -12.19 38.85 -21.05
CA PRO A 782 -12.38 38.15 -22.33
C PRO A 782 -11.09 38.04 -23.12
N PHE A 783 -10.97 36.96 -23.91
CA PHE A 783 -9.82 36.61 -24.74
C PHE A 783 -8.56 36.13 -24.00
N PHE A 784 -8.66 35.81 -22.71
CA PHE A 784 -7.64 35.05 -21.98
C PHE A 784 -8.03 33.58 -21.82
N LEU A 785 -7.15 32.65 -22.15
CA LEU A 785 -7.37 31.21 -22.04
C LEU A 785 -6.68 30.66 -20.78
N CYS A 786 -7.42 29.87 -20.01
CA CYS A 786 -6.87 29.06 -18.92
C CYS A 786 -6.14 27.85 -19.49
N GLY A 787 -4.81 27.84 -19.41
CA GLY A 787 -3.96 26.76 -19.90
C GLY A 787 -3.94 25.54 -18.97
N LYS A 788 -3.31 24.46 -19.46
CA LYS A 788 -3.05 23.24 -18.68
C LYS A 788 -2.43 23.56 -17.30
N SER A 789 -2.86 22.82 -16.29
CA SER A 789 -2.40 22.92 -14.89
C SER A 789 -2.79 24.21 -14.16
N ALA A 790 -3.66 25.05 -14.75
CA ALA A 790 -4.38 26.10 -14.04
C ALA A 790 -5.85 25.70 -13.84
N VAL A 791 -6.49 26.27 -12.82
CA VAL A 791 -7.90 26.04 -12.49
C VAL A 791 -8.72 27.20 -13.05
N LEU A 792 -9.73 26.85 -13.83
CA LEU A 792 -10.75 27.77 -14.31
C LEU A 792 -11.89 27.81 -13.30
N ILE A 793 -12.30 29.01 -12.89
CA ILE A 793 -13.44 29.24 -12.01
C ILE A 793 -14.38 30.22 -12.73
N GLN A 794 -15.58 29.75 -13.08
CA GLN A 794 -16.61 30.53 -13.78
C GLN A 794 -17.71 30.95 -12.80
N PRO A 795 -17.77 32.21 -12.38
CA PRO A 795 -18.83 32.69 -11.49
C PRO A 795 -20.22 32.58 -12.13
N LYS A 796 -21.23 32.23 -11.34
CA LYS A 796 -22.64 32.25 -11.76
C LYS A 796 -23.13 33.70 -11.96
N ALA A 797 -24.22 33.88 -12.71
CA ALA A 797 -24.68 35.18 -13.22
C ALA A 797 -24.79 36.32 -12.18
N ASN A 798 -25.08 36.01 -10.92
CA ASN A 798 -25.26 37.00 -9.85
C ASN A 798 -24.04 37.17 -8.94
N ILE A 799 -22.92 36.49 -9.22
CA ILE A 799 -21.73 36.49 -8.37
C ILE A 799 -20.67 37.42 -8.97
N CYS A 800 -20.20 38.37 -8.17
CA CYS A 800 -19.13 39.29 -8.55
C CYS A 800 -17.78 38.54 -8.62
N PRO A 801 -17.11 38.47 -9.78
CA PRO A 801 -15.82 37.78 -9.92
C PRO A 801 -14.75 38.34 -8.99
N TYR A 802 -14.70 39.67 -8.82
CA TYR A 802 -13.69 40.34 -7.99
C TYR A 802 -13.86 40.06 -6.50
N ALA A 803 -15.10 39.95 -6.01
CA ALA A 803 -15.38 39.59 -4.62
C ALA A 803 -14.91 38.15 -4.33
N LEU A 804 -15.20 37.21 -5.23
CA LEU A 804 -14.76 35.83 -5.13
C LEU A 804 -13.22 35.70 -5.24
N THR A 805 -12.57 36.43 -6.14
CA THR A 805 -11.10 36.46 -6.24
C THR A 805 -10.45 37.02 -4.97
N THR A 806 -11.04 38.05 -4.35
CA THR A 806 -10.55 38.61 -3.08
C THR A 806 -10.58 37.59 -1.95
N LEU A 807 -11.66 36.83 -1.87
CA LEU A 807 -11.83 35.76 -0.92
C LEU A 807 -10.80 34.64 -1.14
N LEU A 808 -10.61 34.18 -2.39
CA LEU A 808 -9.64 33.15 -2.76
C LEU A 808 -8.18 33.53 -2.46
N ASN A 809 -7.83 34.81 -2.59
CA ASN A 809 -6.48 35.32 -2.28
C ASN A 809 -6.29 35.70 -0.80
N SER A 810 -7.33 35.58 0.04
CA SER A 810 -7.24 35.99 1.44
C SER A 810 -6.38 35.04 2.28
N GLN A 811 -5.68 35.57 3.28
CA GLN A 811 -4.88 34.74 4.18
C GLN A 811 -5.72 33.68 4.91
N ALA A 812 -7.00 33.99 5.21
CA ALA A 812 -7.92 33.05 5.82
C ALA A 812 -8.21 31.85 4.91
N TYR A 813 -8.49 32.07 3.61
CA TYR A 813 -8.71 30.99 2.65
C TYR A 813 -7.44 30.23 2.32
N ILE A 814 -6.29 30.90 2.29
CA ILE A 814 -4.99 30.23 2.16
C ILE A 814 -4.78 29.29 3.35
N ASN A 815 -4.94 29.77 4.58
CA ASN A 815 -4.80 28.94 5.78
C ASN A 815 -5.82 27.81 5.83
N LEU A 816 -7.07 28.06 5.42
CA LEU A 816 -8.12 27.05 5.35
C LEU A 816 -7.80 25.98 4.32
N TYR A 817 -7.38 26.37 3.11
CA TYR A 817 -6.99 25.45 2.05
C TYR A 817 -5.78 24.61 2.46
N ILE A 818 -4.74 25.23 3.03
CA ILE A 818 -3.58 24.52 3.58
C ILE A 818 -4.05 23.55 4.66
N GLY A 819 -4.90 24.01 5.57
CA GLY A 819 -5.46 23.19 6.63
C GLY A 819 -6.16 21.93 6.10
N LEU A 820 -6.99 22.07 5.08
CA LEU A 820 -7.79 20.98 4.50
C LEU A 820 -6.97 20.06 3.59
N PHE A 821 -6.10 20.63 2.76
CA PHE A 821 -5.57 19.96 1.57
C PHE A 821 -4.04 19.87 1.50
N ALA A 822 -3.28 20.43 2.47
CA ALA A 822 -1.81 20.41 2.43
C ALA A 822 -1.20 19.00 2.32
N MET A 823 -1.89 17.97 2.83
CA MET A 823 -1.45 16.58 2.75
C MET A 823 -1.37 16.04 1.31
N ARG A 824 -1.95 16.74 0.32
CA ARG A 824 -1.82 16.44 -1.11
C ARG A 824 -0.58 17.02 -1.78
N GLY A 825 0.13 17.92 -1.10
CA GLY A 825 1.28 18.63 -1.67
C GLY A 825 2.36 17.67 -2.19
N MET A 826 2.98 18.02 -3.31
CA MET A 826 4.19 17.32 -3.75
C MET A 826 5.35 17.73 -2.85
N SER A 827 6.21 16.77 -2.50
CA SER A 827 7.36 16.92 -1.61
C SER A 827 7.93 18.36 -1.53
N GLY A 828 7.56 19.08 -0.46
CA GLY A 828 8.39 20.14 0.10
C GLY A 828 7.84 21.57 0.14
N LYS A 829 7.21 22.13 -0.91
CA LYS A 829 6.89 23.59 -0.92
C LYS A 829 5.72 24.07 -1.81
N SER A 830 5.10 23.22 -2.63
CA SER A 830 4.00 23.63 -3.52
C SER A 830 2.80 22.69 -3.45
N PHE A 831 1.61 23.27 -3.52
CA PHE A 831 0.32 22.59 -3.50
C PHE A 831 -0.12 22.22 -4.91
N ASN A 832 -0.86 21.12 -5.03
CA ASN A 832 -1.61 20.79 -6.23
C ASN A 832 -3.07 21.19 -6.02
N ILE A 833 -3.46 22.30 -6.62
CA ILE A 833 -4.78 22.92 -6.50
C ILE A 833 -5.61 22.49 -7.70
N GLY A 834 -6.68 21.75 -7.42
CA GLY A 834 -7.62 21.27 -8.44
C GLY A 834 -9.04 21.80 -8.24
N PRO A 835 -9.90 21.66 -9.27
CA PRO A 835 -11.26 22.20 -9.26
C PRO A 835 -12.11 21.69 -8.09
N ARG A 836 -12.08 20.37 -7.84
CA ARG A 836 -12.85 19.73 -6.77
C ARG A 836 -12.50 20.25 -5.37
N GLN A 837 -11.23 20.57 -5.13
CA GLN A 837 -10.80 21.11 -3.83
C GLN A 837 -11.37 22.51 -3.63
N ILE A 838 -11.36 23.33 -4.69
CA ILE A 838 -11.89 24.68 -4.66
C ILE A 838 -13.40 24.64 -4.45
N GLU A 839 -14.14 23.82 -5.20
CA GLU A 839 -15.59 23.64 -5.06
C GLU A 839 -16.04 23.34 -3.63
N GLN A 840 -15.23 22.58 -2.88
CA GLN A 840 -15.51 22.14 -1.52
C GLN A 840 -15.19 23.17 -0.43
N LEU A 841 -14.54 24.29 -0.78
CA LEU A 841 -14.26 25.33 0.22
C LEU A 841 -15.59 25.95 0.68
N PRO A 842 -15.77 26.15 2.00
CA PRO A 842 -16.94 26.84 2.52
C PRO A 842 -17.02 28.25 1.95
N LEU A 843 -18.23 28.77 1.82
CA LEU A 843 -18.49 30.16 1.46
C LEU A 843 -19.29 30.87 2.56
N PRO A 844 -19.02 32.16 2.79
CA PRO A 844 -19.95 33.00 3.53
C PRO A 844 -21.29 33.14 2.75
N PRO A 845 -22.34 33.71 3.35
CA PRO A 845 -23.62 33.93 2.67
C PRO A 845 -23.45 34.53 1.28
N LEU A 846 -24.11 33.94 0.28
CA LEU A 846 -23.95 34.33 -1.13
C LEU A 846 -24.24 35.81 -1.37
N SER A 847 -25.10 36.43 -0.55
CA SER A 847 -25.41 37.86 -0.60
C SER A 847 -24.17 38.76 -0.55
N LEU A 848 -23.12 38.36 0.17
CA LEU A 848 -21.86 39.10 0.26
C LEU A 848 -21.07 39.10 -1.06
N LEU A 849 -21.33 38.13 -1.93
CA LEU A 849 -20.66 37.94 -3.21
C LEU A 849 -21.48 38.46 -4.40
N THR A 850 -22.65 39.08 -4.18
CA THR A 850 -23.53 39.49 -5.27
C THR A 850 -23.15 40.83 -5.92
N THR A 851 -23.60 41.09 -7.14
CA THR A 851 -23.32 42.35 -7.87
C THR A 851 -23.80 43.62 -7.17
N SER A 852 -24.77 43.56 -6.26
CA SER A 852 -25.16 44.70 -5.42
C SER A 852 -24.11 45.07 -4.36
N THR A 853 -23.12 44.20 -4.10
CA THR A 853 -22.02 44.45 -3.15
C THR A 853 -20.76 45.03 -3.78
N GLU A 854 -20.73 45.38 -5.07
CA GLU A 854 -19.59 46.14 -5.64
C GLU A 854 -19.35 47.48 -4.92
N SER A 855 -20.41 48.08 -4.35
CA SER A 855 -20.30 49.19 -3.38
C SER A 855 -19.95 48.72 -1.96
N ALA A 856 -20.45 47.57 -1.50
CA ALA A 856 -20.24 47.07 -0.14
C ALA A 856 -18.87 46.41 0.11
N VAL A 857 -18.16 45.94 -0.91
CA VAL A 857 -16.76 45.48 -0.80
C VAL A 857 -15.82 46.65 -0.45
N ALA A 858 -16.21 47.89 -0.77
CA ALA A 858 -15.54 49.09 -0.27
C ALA A 858 -15.82 49.34 1.23
N GLU A 859 -17.03 49.01 1.72
CA GLU A 859 -17.44 49.12 3.13
C GLU A 859 -16.98 47.96 4.02
N PHE A 860 -16.77 46.76 3.49
CA PHE A 860 -16.33 45.56 4.22
C PHE A 860 -14.99 45.78 4.96
N ASN A 861 -14.19 46.75 4.50
CA ASN A 861 -12.95 47.19 5.13
C ASN A 861 -13.12 47.99 6.44
N GLN A 862 -14.35 48.36 6.84
CA GLN A 862 -14.61 49.12 8.06
C GLN A 862 -15.06 48.27 9.26
N SER A 863 -15.40 46.99 9.09
CA SER A 863 -15.83 46.13 10.21
C SER A 863 -14.63 45.46 10.91
N ARG A 864 -14.35 45.91 12.14
CA ARG A 864 -13.09 45.70 12.88
C ARG A 864 -12.87 44.34 13.55
N ASN A 865 -13.64 43.29 13.25
CA ASN A 865 -13.55 42.02 13.99
C ASN A 865 -13.05 40.79 13.20
N PHE A 866 -12.56 40.94 11.96
CA PHE A 866 -12.03 39.81 11.20
C PHE A 866 -10.60 39.94 10.65
N VAL A 867 -9.89 41.04 10.94
CA VAL A 867 -8.53 41.27 10.43
C VAL A 867 -7.65 41.94 11.49
N LYS A 868 -6.83 41.14 12.17
CA LYS A 868 -5.55 41.58 12.75
C LYS A 868 -4.48 40.78 12.00
N ALA A 869 -3.96 41.23 10.86
CA ALA A 869 -3.02 42.33 10.70
C ALA A 869 -3.44 43.39 9.66
N SER A 870 -3.10 44.63 9.94
CA SER A 870 -3.83 45.84 9.56
C SER A 870 -3.40 46.47 8.21
N LYS A 871 -4.36 46.57 7.28
CA LYS A 871 -4.48 47.54 6.15
C LYS A 871 -4.05 47.17 4.70
N ALA A 872 -3.52 45.98 4.38
CA ALA A 872 -3.09 45.66 3.00
C ALA A 872 -4.21 45.37 1.94
N PRO A 873 -5.31 44.66 2.27
CA PRO A 873 -6.37 44.33 1.28
C PRO A 873 -7.19 45.54 0.82
N HIS A 874 -7.28 46.60 1.64
CA HIS A 874 -7.99 47.85 1.31
C HIS A 874 -7.26 48.67 0.23
N TYR A 875 -5.93 48.58 0.13
CA TYR A 875 -5.14 49.24 -0.90
C TYR A 875 -5.13 48.48 -2.23
N LEU A 876 -5.22 47.15 -2.19
CA LEU A 876 -5.35 46.28 -3.36
C LEU A 876 -6.70 46.46 -4.09
N SER A 877 -7.76 46.82 -3.34
CA SER A 877 -9.07 47.20 -3.90
C SER A 877 -9.09 48.59 -4.57
N LEU A 878 -8.25 49.55 -4.13
CA LEU A 878 -8.13 50.86 -4.77
C LEU A 878 -7.25 50.83 -6.03
N LEU A 879 -6.20 50.00 -6.06
CA LEU A 879 -5.34 49.78 -7.25
C LEU A 879 -6.05 48.99 -8.36
N GLY A 880 -6.91 48.03 -8.01
CA GLY A 880 -7.82 47.41 -8.97
C GLY A 880 -8.78 48.41 -9.65
N LYS A 881 -9.06 49.55 -9.01
CA LYS A 881 -9.81 50.68 -9.59
C LYS A 881 -8.93 51.68 -10.36
N VAL A 882 -7.61 51.73 -10.12
CA VAL A 882 -6.63 52.50 -10.93
C VAL A 882 -6.43 51.84 -12.31
N LEU A 883 -6.51 50.51 -12.38
CA LEU A 883 -6.34 49.73 -13.61
C LEU A 883 -7.58 49.74 -14.54
N HIS A 884 -8.70 50.35 -14.13
CA HIS A 884 -9.89 50.46 -14.99
C HIS A 884 -10.09 51.88 -15.57
N ALA A 885 -9.28 52.87 -15.17
CA ALA A 885 -9.41 54.25 -15.61
C ALA A 885 -8.21 54.70 -16.45
N GLU A 886 -8.11 54.18 -17.68
CA GLU A 886 -7.32 54.83 -18.72
C GLU A 886 -8.09 56.08 -19.21
N GLN A 887 -7.37 57.20 -19.38
CA GLN A 887 -7.75 58.41 -20.15
C GLN A 887 -8.19 59.71 -19.41
N ASN A 888 -7.71 60.05 -18.20
CA ASN A 888 -7.79 61.47 -17.75
C ASN A 888 -6.67 61.95 -16.79
N LYS A 889 -5.82 62.87 -17.25
CA LYS A 889 -4.65 63.41 -16.50
C LYS A 889 -5.02 64.25 -15.26
N ASP A 890 -6.20 64.89 -15.23
CA ASP A 890 -6.63 65.71 -14.09
C ASP A 890 -7.07 64.87 -12.87
N ILE A 891 -7.47 63.63 -13.11
CA ILE A 891 -7.87 62.69 -12.06
C ILE A 891 -6.63 62.09 -11.37
N GLN A 892 -5.54 61.86 -12.12
CA GLN A 892 -4.25 61.44 -11.54
C GLN A 892 -3.68 62.45 -10.54
N ALA A 893 -3.73 63.75 -10.85
CA ALA A 893 -3.19 64.79 -9.97
C ALA A 893 -3.98 64.96 -8.64
N LYS A 894 -5.30 64.76 -8.67
CA LYS A 894 -6.15 64.77 -7.46
C LYS A 894 -5.95 63.51 -6.60
N ILE A 895 -5.74 62.36 -7.22
CA ILE A 895 -5.52 61.08 -6.52
C ILE A 895 -4.14 61.05 -5.83
N GLN A 896 -3.11 61.59 -6.48
CA GLN A 896 -1.78 61.72 -5.88
C GLN A 896 -1.79 62.58 -4.61
N LYS A 897 -2.60 63.66 -4.60
CA LYS A 897 -2.73 64.58 -3.46
C LYS A 897 -3.49 63.96 -2.27
N ILE A 898 -4.47 63.09 -2.53
CA ILE A 898 -5.22 62.35 -1.49
C ILE A 898 -4.36 61.23 -0.89
N ALA A 899 -3.57 60.53 -1.71
CA ALA A 899 -2.61 59.53 -1.25
C ALA A 899 -1.50 60.15 -0.37
N GLU A 900 -0.98 61.33 -0.72
CA GLU A 900 -0.01 62.07 0.09
C GLU A 900 -0.57 62.54 1.45
N THR A 901 -1.85 62.91 1.50
CA THR A 901 -2.55 63.31 2.74
C THR A 901 -2.78 62.12 3.67
N PHE A 902 -3.01 60.94 3.11
CA PHE A 902 -3.18 59.69 3.85
C PHE A 902 -1.86 59.20 4.49
N ILE A 903 -0.74 59.26 3.75
CA ILE A 903 0.58 58.87 4.26
C ILE A 903 0.98 59.75 5.45
N ARG A 904 0.63 61.05 5.43
CA ARG A 904 0.91 61.96 6.56
C ARG A 904 0.08 61.68 7.81
N THR A 905 -1.15 61.17 7.67
CA THR A 905 -2.02 60.85 8.81
C THR A 905 -1.60 59.54 9.49
N LEU A 906 -1.02 58.60 8.73
CA LEU A 906 -0.51 57.31 9.22
C LEU A 906 0.86 57.41 9.90
N MET A 907 1.58 58.52 9.70
CA MET A 907 2.86 58.79 10.36
C MET A 907 2.69 59.46 11.75
N HIS A 908 1.46 59.76 12.18
CA HIS A 908 1.15 60.45 13.44
C HIS A 908 0.33 59.63 14.47
N THR A 909 -0.01 58.36 14.19
CA THR A 909 -0.65 57.39 15.11
C THR A 909 -0.04 56.01 14.91
#